data_AF-A0A9J5W050-F1
#
_entry.id   AF-A0A9J5W050-F1
#
_cell.length_a   1.000
_cell.length_b   1.000
_cell.length_c   1.000
_cell.angle_alpha   90.00
_cell.angle_beta   90.00
_cell.angle_gamma   90.00
#
_symmetry.space_group_name_H-M   'P 1'
#
loop_
_entity.id
_entity.type
_entity.pdbx_description
1 polymer ?
#
loop_
_entity_poly.entity_id
_entity_poly.type
_entity_poly.pdbx_seq_one_letter_code
_entity_poly.pdbx_strand_id
1 'polypeptide(L)'
;MTTSLPKHLQDQEGLSEECKNFFSVLPKEKGWMGSYIYNYQGFWASPRTIQGVIACQQQFQAQDSDIILVTPPKSGTTWLKSLLFVLVNRMKYPAFEQNHPLLVKNPHDLIPFLEIRLYVDGLVPNFASFTSPRLLSTHMPFASLPKSVQDSKTKCVYLCRNPKDTFISMWHFTNNLRLHHIDIHSIEEIFESFCKGVSPYGPFWNHILDYWKQSIEKPNKVLFLMYEEIKVQPKLQLKRLAEFLECPFSIEEENCGVMDEILRMCSFENLSKLEVNANGKLSTGAENKMFFRKGEVGDWKNYFTIEMSEKLNHIIEQKFQESEIKNTPYIHLKTMSKSQASPQIPPKYLQEDELSDECTKLLLTLPKERGWLASHIYNYQGFWATPRIIQGVIACQQQFQAQDSDIILVTTPKSGTTWLKALLFGLVNRVKHPIFEQNHPLLIKNPHDLVPFLELTLYVDGQVADFSSFTTPRLLSTHLRFASLPKSVQDSKTKLVYLCRNPKDTFISMWHFANNLRLHHKDTNSIGKVFDLFCNGVSVYGPFWDHVLDYWKASIENPNKVLFLMYEEIKEQPNIQIKRLAEFLECPFSIKEENCGVVDEILRMCSFKNLSNLEVNTTGKLSTGEENKVFFQRGEIGDWKNHFTTEMSEKLNYIIEQKFQGSGLKFSYI
;
A
#
# COMPACT_ATOMS: atom_id res chain seq x y z
N MET A 1 6.70 -56.53 -20.47
CA MET A 1 6.85 -56.20 -19.04
C MET A 1 5.85 -55.11 -18.73
N THR A 2 4.80 -55.45 -17.99
CA THR A 2 3.75 -54.53 -17.56
C THR A 2 4.31 -53.61 -16.47
N THR A 3 4.65 -52.37 -16.83
CA THR A 3 5.02 -51.32 -15.87
C THR A 3 3.80 -51.01 -15.00
N SER A 4 3.85 -51.41 -13.73
CA SER A 4 2.80 -51.11 -12.76
C SER A 4 2.65 -49.60 -12.59
N LEU A 5 1.43 -49.09 -12.71
CA LEU A 5 1.08 -47.69 -12.48
C LEU A 5 1.49 -47.21 -11.07
N PRO A 6 1.99 -45.96 -10.93
CA PRO A 6 2.28 -45.38 -9.62
C PRO A 6 1.05 -45.34 -8.68
N LYS A 7 1.21 -45.74 -7.40
CA LYS A 7 0.12 -45.81 -6.41
C LYS A 7 -0.75 -44.54 -6.33
N HIS A 8 -0.14 -43.35 -6.39
CA HIS A 8 -0.89 -42.09 -6.30
C HIS A 8 -1.81 -41.79 -7.51
N LEU A 9 -1.61 -42.47 -8.64
CA LEU A 9 -2.52 -42.44 -9.80
C LEU A 9 -3.58 -43.55 -9.72
N GLN A 10 -3.32 -44.61 -8.95
CA GLN A 10 -4.30 -45.66 -8.67
C GLN A 10 -5.39 -45.13 -7.71
N ASP A 11 -5.00 -44.29 -6.75
CA ASP A 11 -5.87 -43.73 -5.68
C ASP A 11 -6.65 -42.47 -6.11
N GLN A 12 -6.46 -41.94 -7.32
CA GLN A 12 -7.26 -40.82 -7.84
C GLN A 12 -8.58 -41.31 -8.45
N GLU A 13 -9.65 -41.26 -7.65
CA GLU A 13 -11.03 -41.49 -8.12
C GLU A 13 -11.38 -40.54 -9.29
N GLY A 14 -11.91 -41.09 -10.39
CA GLY A 14 -12.38 -40.32 -11.56
C GLY A 14 -11.46 -40.31 -12.79
N LEU A 15 -10.24 -40.85 -12.73
CA LEU A 15 -9.37 -40.98 -13.91
C LEU A 15 -9.60 -42.31 -14.66
N SER A 16 -9.85 -42.27 -15.97
CA SER A 16 -9.84 -43.48 -16.82
C SER A 16 -8.43 -44.08 -16.91
N GLU A 17 -8.32 -45.37 -17.22
CA GLU A 17 -7.03 -46.07 -17.33
C GLU A 17 -6.14 -45.45 -18.42
N GLU A 18 -6.74 -44.99 -19.52
CA GLU A 18 -6.06 -44.24 -20.59
C GLU A 18 -5.49 -42.91 -20.09
N CYS A 19 -6.24 -42.18 -19.25
CA CYS A 19 -5.74 -40.96 -18.61
C CYS A 19 -4.58 -41.24 -17.67
N LYS A 20 -4.64 -42.33 -16.90
CA LYS A 20 -3.56 -42.71 -15.99
C LYS A 20 -2.26 -43.05 -16.75
N ASN A 21 -2.37 -43.75 -17.89
CA ASN A 21 -1.23 -44.01 -18.77
C ASN A 21 -0.67 -42.72 -19.38
N PHE A 22 -1.53 -41.78 -19.80
CA PHE A 22 -1.12 -40.47 -20.30
C PHE A 22 -0.34 -39.66 -19.25
N PHE A 23 -0.82 -39.60 -18.00
CA PHE A 23 -0.11 -38.89 -16.94
C PHE A 23 1.19 -39.58 -16.50
N SER A 24 1.34 -40.88 -16.73
CA SER A 24 2.55 -41.63 -16.36
C SER A 24 3.80 -41.19 -17.14
N VAL A 25 3.63 -40.61 -18.33
CA VAL A 25 4.72 -40.19 -19.21
C VAL A 25 5.02 -38.68 -19.16
N LEU A 26 4.17 -37.88 -18.50
CA LEU A 26 4.38 -36.44 -18.38
C LEU A 26 5.38 -36.12 -17.24
N PRO A 27 6.25 -35.11 -17.41
CA PRO A 27 7.06 -34.59 -16.31
C PRO A 27 6.16 -34.19 -15.14
N LYS A 28 6.51 -34.60 -13.92
CA LYS A 28 5.74 -34.30 -12.71
C LYS A 28 6.64 -33.76 -11.61
N GLU A 29 6.08 -32.88 -10.80
CA GLU A 29 6.73 -32.24 -9.65
C GLU A 29 5.78 -32.25 -8.46
N LYS A 30 6.32 -32.07 -7.24
CA LYS A 30 5.50 -31.98 -6.02
C LYS A 30 4.55 -30.77 -6.10
N GLY A 31 3.27 -31.00 -5.88
CA GLY A 31 2.24 -29.96 -5.98
C GLY A 31 2.14 -29.08 -4.72
N TRP A 32 1.59 -27.87 -4.87
CA TRP A 32 1.41 -26.94 -3.74
C TRP A 32 0.16 -27.24 -2.88
N MET A 33 -0.82 -27.96 -3.43
CA MET A 33 -2.12 -28.27 -2.78
C MET A 33 -2.38 -29.78 -2.66
N GLY A 34 -1.52 -30.63 -3.23
CA GLY A 34 -1.71 -32.07 -3.34
C GLY A 34 -0.42 -32.77 -3.75
N SER A 35 -0.49 -34.07 -4.05
CA SER A 35 0.70 -34.91 -4.27
C SER A 35 1.59 -34.44 -5.43
N TYR A 36 1.06 -34.38 -6.66
CA TYR A 36 1.84 -34.01 -7.85
C TYR A 36 1.08 -33.10 -8.82
N ILE A 37 1.82 -32.20 -9.47
CA ILE A 37 1.39 -31.44 -10.66
C ILE A 37 2.21 -31.90 -11.86
N TYR A 38 1.62 -31.83 -13.05
CA TYR A 38 2.20 -32.35 -14.29
C TYR A 38 2.40 -31.22 -15.29
N ASN A 39 3.49 -31.29 -16.05
CA ASN A 39 3.75 -30.37 -17.14
C ASN A 39 2.96 -30.83 -18.38
N TYR A 40 2.01 -30.02 -18.81
CA TYR A 40 1.23 -30.22 -20.04
C TYR A 40 1.35 -28.96 -20.90
N GLN A 41 1.79 -29.11 -22.15
CA GLN A 41 1.96 -27.99 -23.10
C GLN A 41 2.77 -26.81 -22.52
N GLY A 42 3.76 -27.09 -21.67
CA GLY A 42 4.66 -26.07 -21.10
C GLY A 42 4.14 -25.38 -19.84
N PHE A 43 2.99 -25.77 -19.28
CA PHE A 43 2.52 -25.28 -17.98
C PHE A 43 2.21 -26.40 -16.99
N TRP A 44 2.23 -26.07 -15.70
CA TRP A 44 2.02 -27.05 -14.63
C TRP A 44 0.59 -27.01 -14.07
N ALA A 45 -0.08 -28.16 -14.03
CA ALA A 45 -1.43 -28.26 -13.49
C ALA A 45 -1.72 -29.63 -12.86
N SER A 46 -2.83 -29.71 -12.12
CA SER A 46 -3.30 -31.00 -11.57
C SER A 46 -3.85 -31.89 -12.70
N PRO A 47 -3.85 -33.23 -12.53
CA PRO A 47 -4.45 -34.15 -13.51
C PRO A 47 -5.89 -33.78 -13.90
N ARG A 48 -6.73 -33.50 -12.90
CA ARG A 48 -8.13 -33.10 -13.10
C ARG A 48 -8.26 -31.81 -13.91
N THR A 49 -7.38 -30.84 -13.64
CA THR A 49 -7.31 -29.61 -14.42
C THR A 49 -6.89 -29.87 -15.86
N ILE A 50 -5.87 -30.69 -16.09
CA ILE A 50 -5.38 -31.02 -17.44
C ILE A 50 -6.46 -31.72 -18.26
N GLN A 51 -7.23 -32.63 -17.65
CA GLN A 51 -8.39 -33.24 -18.33
C GLN A 51 -9.42 -32.19 -18.75
N GLY A 52 -9.75 -31.25 -17.87
CA GLY A 52 -10.64 -30.14 -18.21
C GLY A 52 -10.10 -29.25 -19.32
N VAL A 53 -8.78 -29.02 -19.36
CA VAL A 53 -8.11 -28.31 -20.46
C VAL A 53 -8.26 -29.08 -21.78
N ILE A 54 -7.97 -30.39 -21.79
CA ILE A 54 -8.08 -31.24 -22.99
C ILE A 54 -9.52 -31.25 -23.52
N ALA A 55 -10.51 -31.48 -22.64
CA ALA A 55 -11.92 -31.49 -23.02
C ALA A 55 -12.35 -30.13 -23.60
N CYS A 56 -11.92 -29.03 -22.96
CA CYS A 56 -12.18 -27.68 -23.46
C CYS A 56 -11.53 -27.44 -24.83
N GLN A 57 -10.26 -27.82 -25.03
CA GLN A 57 -9.55 -27.67 -26.31
C GLN A 57 -10.24 -28.43 -27.45
N GLN A 58 -10.79 -29.61 -27.17
CA GLN A 58 -11.44 -30.46 -28.17
C GLN A 58 -12.86 -30.00 -28.52
N GLN A 59 -13.60 -29.46 -27.56
CA GLN A 59 -15.05 -29.29 -27.69
C GLN A 59 -15.54 -27.85 -27.63
N PHE A 60 -14.76 -26.92 -27.06
CA PHE A 60 -15.22 -25.54 -26.93
C PHE A 60 -15.25 -24.83 -28.28
N GLN A 61 -16.42 -24.30 -28.63
CA GLN A 61 -16.64 -23.50 -29.82
C GLN A 61 -16.85 -22.04 -29.42
N ALA A 62 -15.84 -21.22 -29.70
CA ALA A 62 -15.88 -19.79 -29.46
C ALA A 62 -16.87 -19.09 -30.42
N GLN A 63 -17.55 -18.08 -29.92
CA GLN A 63 -18.34 -17.14 -30.71
C GLN A 63 -17.61 -15.81 -30.77
N ASP A 64 -17.73 -15.08 -31.88
CA ASP A 64 -17.09 -13.78 -32.06
C ASP A 64 -17.49 -12.77 -30.95
N SER A 65 -18.68 -12.90 -30.39
CA SER A 65 -19.19 -12.07 -29.29
C SER A 65 -18.68 -12.49 -27.90
N ASP A 66 -17.99 -13.62 -27.77
CA ASP A 66 -17.50 -14.06 -26.45
C ASP A 66 -16.48 -13.07 -25.86
N ILE A 67 -16.48 -13.00 -24.54
CA ILE A 67 -15.47 -12.27 -23.77
C ILE A 67 -14.82 -13.26 -22.80
N ILE A 68 -13.53 -13.50 -22.96
CA ILE A 68 -12.74 -14.42 -22.14
C ILE A 68 -11.81 -13.62 -21.24
N LEU A 69 -12.07 -13.70 -19.93
CA LEU A 69 -11.18 -13.16 -18.90
C LEU A 69 -10.05 -14.15 -18.63
N VAL A 70 -8.81 -13.71 -18.81
CA VAL A 70 -7.63 -14.52 -18.56
C VAL A 70 -6.81 -13.93 -17.41
N THR A 71 -6.46 -14.78 -16.46
CA THR A 71 -5.60 -14.39 -15.32
C THR A 71 -4.64 -15.53 -15.00
N PRO A 72 -3.38 -15.27 -14.64
CA PRO A 72 -2.66 -16.20 -13.77
C PRO A 72 -3.47 -16.38 -12.47
N PRO A 73 -3.46 -17.56 -11.84
CA PRO A 73 -4.13 -17.75 -10.57
C PRO A 73 -3.71 -16.66 -9.58
N LYS A 74 -4.72 -16.05 -8.92
CA LYS A 74 -4.54 -15.10 -7.82
C LYS A 74 -3.95 -13.73 -8.20
N SER A 75 -3.99 -13.37 -9.49
CA SER A 75 -3.64 -12.03 -9.99
C SER A 75 -4.77 -10.97 -9.89
N GLY A 76 -5.91 -11.30 -9.27
CA GLY A 76 -7.05 -10.36 -9.13
C GLY A 76 -8.34 -10.82 -9.85
N THR A 77 -8.43 -12.10 -10.22
CA THR A 77 -9.53 -12.68 -10.99
C THR A 77 -10.92 -12.36 -10.46
N THR A 78 -11.16 -12.49 -9.15
CA THR A 78 -12.47 -12.21 -8.54
C THR A 78 -12.91 -10.76 -8.77
N TRP A 79 -11.97 -9.81 -8.63
CA TRP A 79 -12.26 -8.40 -8.81
C TRP A 79 -12.57 -8.05 -10.26
N LEU A 80 -11.75 -8.52 -11.20
CA LEU A 80 -12.00 -8.28 -12.62
C LEU A 80 -13.26 -9.00 -13.11
N LYS A 81 -13.60 -10.19 -12.58
CA LYS A 81 -14.88 -10.84 -12.89
C LYS A 81 -16.06 -9.97 -12.49
N SER A 82 -16.03 -9.39 -11.29
CA SER A 82 -17.08 -8.46 -10.85
C SER A 82 -17.17 -7.24 -11.75
N LEU A 83 -16.04 -6.56 -12.00
CA LEU A 83 -16.00 -5.36 -12.85
C LEU A 83 -16.52 -5.65 -14.25
N LEU A 84 -16.07 -6.74 -14.87
CA LEU A 84 -16.49 -7.15 -16.21
C LEU A 84 -17.99 -7.48 -16.25
N PHE A 85 -18.49 -8.23 -15.27
CA PHE A 85 -19.90 -8.61 -15.22
C PHE A 85 -20.80 -7.38 -15.12
N VAL A 86 -20.51 -6.48 -14.17
CA VAL A 86 -21.30 -5.26 -13.98
C VAL A 86 -21.19 -4.37 -15.20
N LEU A 87 -19.99 -4.15 -15.73
CA LEU A 87 -19.78 -3.30 -16.91
C LEU A 87 -20.61 -3.75 -18.12
N VAL A 88 -20.56 -5.04 -18.46
CA VAL A 88 -21.25 -5.59 -19.65
C VAL A 88 -22.76 -5.62 -19.46
N ASN A 89 -23.23 -5.83 -18.21
CA ASN A 89 -24.65 -5.95 -17.92
C ASN A 89 -25.26 -4.70 -17.28
N ARG A 90 -24.56 -3.56 -17.21
CA ARG A 90 -24.99 -2.37 -16.45
C ARG A 90 -26.35 -1.80 -16.87
N MET A 91 -26.74 -1.99 -18.14
CA MET A 91 -28.06 -1.59 -18.64
C MET A 91 -29.18 -2.55 -18.23
N LYS A 92 -28.86 -3.82 -18.00
CA LYS A 92 -29.81 -4.88 -17.61
C LYS A 92 -29.93 -5.00 -16.09
N TYR A 93 -28.81 -4.80 -15.40
CA TYR A 93 -28.71 -4.84 -13.95
C TYR A 93 -27.92 -3.60 -13.49
N PRO A 94 -28.59 -2.44 -13.36
CA PRO A 94 -28.00 -1.26 -12.76
C PRO A 94 -27.38 -1.55 -11.38
N ALA A 95 -26.31 -0.84 -11.06
CA ALA A 95 -25.58 -1.05 -9.80
C ALA A 95 -26.48 -0.79 -8.59
N PHE A 96 -26.35 -1.62 -7.55
CA PHE A 96 -27.14 -1.54 -6.31
C PHE A 96 -28.65 -1.74 -6.43
N GLU A 97 -29.17 -2.16 -7.58
CA GLU A 97 -30.54 -2.70 -7.62
C GLU A 97 -30.67 -3.95 -6.75
N GLN A 98 -31.82 -4.10 -6.08
CA GLN A 98 -32.11 -5.23 -5.18
C GLN A 98 -31.92 -6.60 -5.84
N ASN A 99 -32.07 -6.66 -7.16
CA ASN A 99 -32.11 -7.88 -7.94
C ASN A 99 -30.73 -8.21 -8.55
N HIS A 100 -29.70 -7.38 -8.27
CA HIS A 100 -28.45 -7.46 -8.99
C HIS A 100 -27.75 -8.82 -8.74
N PRO A 101 -27.33 -9.55 -9.78
CA PRO A 101 -26.82 -10.92 -9.63
C PRO A 101 -25.65 -11.10 -8.66
N LEU A 102 -24.75 -10.12 -8.54
CA LEU A 102 -23.65 -10.15 -7.57
C LEU A 102 -24.09 -10.20 -6.09
N LEU A 103 -25.32 -9.79 -5.75
CA LEU A 103 -25.83 -9.86 -4.39
C LEU A 103 -26.10 -11.30 -3.93
N VAL A 104 -26.41 -12.19 -4.89
CA VAL A 104 -26.86 -13.57 -4.62
C VAL A 104 -25.95 -14.63 -5.24
N LYS A 105 -25.00 -14.26 -6.11
CA LYS A 105 -24.04 -15.16 -6.75
C LYS A 105 -22.63 -14.64 -6.63
N ASN A 106 -21.69 -15.55 -6.38
CA ASN A 106 -20.28 -15.20 -6.39
C ASN A 106 -19.82 -14.87 -7.83
N PRO A 107 -18.85 -13.96 -8.04
CA PRO A 107 -18.35 -13.63 -9.38
C PRO A 107 -17.86 -14.84 -10.18
N HIS A 108 -17.37 -15.90 -9.51
CA HIS A 108 -16.95 -17.14 -10.14
C HIS A 108 -18.11 -18.01 -10.67
N ASP A 109 -19.36 -17.76 -10.24
CA ASP A 109 -20.59 -18.35 -10.78
C ASP A 109 -21.12 -17.60 -11.99
N LEU A 110 -20.94 -16.28 -12.01
CA LEU A 110 -21.40 -15.42 -13.10
C LEU A 110 -20.49 -15.49 -14.32
N ILE A 111 -19.17 -15.62 -14.09
CA ILE A 111 -18.16 -15.79 -15.13
C ILE A 111 -17.41 -17.09 -14.83
N PRO A 112 -17.91 -18.25 -15.29
CA PRO A 112 -17.34 -19.55 -14.94
C PRO A 112 -15.98 -19.78 -15.62
N PHE A 113 -15.15 -20.64 -15.00
CA PHE A 113 -13.91 -21.11 -15.61
C PHE A 113 -14.18 -22.23 -16.60
N LEU A 114 -13.57 -22.17 -17.77
CA LEU A 114 -13.68 -23.21 -18.79
C LEU A 114 -13.16 -24.56 -18.24
N GLU A 115 -11.90 -24.60 -17.81
CA GLU A 115 -11.20 -25.84 -17.48
C GLU A 115 -11.40 -26.37 -16.05
N ILE A 116 -11.73 -25.50 -15.10
CA ILE A 116 -11.90 -25.90 -13.69
C ILE A 116 -13.38 -26.13 -13.33
N ARG A 117 -14.32 -25.62 -14.14
CA ARG A 117 -15.75 -25.67 -13.81
C ARG A 117 -16.61 -26.24 -14.90
N LEU A 118 -16.48 -25.77 -16.14
CA LEU A 118 -17.40 -26.16 -17.20
C LEU A 118 -17.03 -27.50 -17.84
N TYR A 119 -15.74 -27.73 -18.07
CA TYR A 119 -15.20 -28.94 -18.71
C TYR A 119 -14.49 -29.90 -17.75
N VAL A 120 -14.50 -29.59 -16.44
CA VAL A 120 -13.92 -30.47 -15.43
C VAL A 120 -14.59 -31.85 -15.48
N ASP A 121 -13.82 -32.91 -15.22
CA ASP A 121 -14.28 -34.31 -15.29
C ASP A 121 -14.86 -34.73 -16.65
N GLY A 122 -14.49 -34.04 -17.73
CA GLY A 122 -14.95 -34.36 -19.09
C GLY A 122 -16.39 -33.96 -19.38
N LEU A 123 -16.98 -33.09 -18.54
CA LEU A 123 -18.32 -32.56 -18.77
C LEU A 123 -18.38 -31.75 -20.07
N VAL A 124 -19.51 -31.86 -20.78
CA VAL A 124 -19.83 -31.02 -21.95
C VAL A 124 -20.86 -29.99 -21.52
N PRO A 125 -20.47 -28.73 -21.28
CA PRO A 125 -21.39 -27.70 -20.81
C PRO A 125 -22.42 -27.34 -21.88
N ASN A 126 -23.68 -27.20 -21.48
CA ASN A 126 -24.71 -26.64 -22.35
C ASN A 126 -24.65 -25.11 -22.30
N PHE A 127 -24.19 -24.49 -23.38
CA PHE A 127 -24.12 -23.03 -23.50
C PHE A 127 -25.45 -22.35 -23.84
N ALA A 128 -26.54 -23.09 -24.11
CA ALA A 128 -27.83 -22.51 -24.49
C ALA A 128 -28.43 -21.61 -23.39
N SER A 129 -28.07 -21.81 -22.12
CA SER A 129 -28.52 -20.97 -21.00
C SER A 129 -27.68 -19.71 -20.79
N PHE A 130 -26.58 -19.52 -21.52
CA PHE A 130 -25.74 -18.33 -21.41
C PHE A 130 -26.33 -17.20 -22.24
N THR A 131 -26.41 -16.00 -21.65
CA THR A 131 -26.76 -14.79 -22.40
C THR A 131 -25.56 -14.35 -23.23
N SER A 132 -25.77 -14.01 -24.50
CA SER A 132 -24.73 -13.39 -25.34
C SER A 132 -24.59 -11.88 -25.02
N PRO A 133 -23.37 -11.32 -24.96
CA PRO A 133 -22.08 -12.00 -25.09
C PRO A 133 -21.78 -12.93 -23.91
N ARG A 134 -21.22 -14.12 -24.18
CA ARG A 134 -20.88 -15.06 -23.10
C ARG A 134 -19.66 -14.53 -22.36
N LEU A 135 -19.80 -14.38 -21.03
CA LEU A 135 -18.70 -14.03 -20.15
C LEU A 135 -18.08 -15.31 -19.59
N LEU A 136 -16.84 -15.59 -19.98
CA LEU A 136 -16.10 -16.80 -19.61
C LEU A 136 -14.74 -16.43 -19.04
N SER A 137 -14.09 -17.39 -18.37
CA SER A 137 -12.76 -17.17 -17.84
C SER A 137 -11.88 -18.40 -17.92
N THR A 138 -10.57 -18.19 -17.86
CA THR A 138 -9.57 -19.27 -17.87
C THR A 138 -8.27 -18.83 -17.19
N HIS A 139 -7.52 -19.82 -16.71
CA HIS A 139 -6.13 -19.70 -16.28
C HIS A 139 -5.14 -20.31 -17.30
N MET A 140 -5.62 -20.76 -18.47
CA MET A 140 -4.76 -21.34 -19.49
C MET A 140 -3.76 -20.30 -20.04
N PRO A 141 -2.50 -20.71 -20.31
CA PRO A 141 -1.60 -19.95 -21.18
C PRO A 141 -2.19 -19.80 -22.57
N PHE A 142 -1.76 -18.75 -23.30
CA PHE A 142 -2.33 -18.42 -24.61
C PHE A 142 -2.21 -19.58 -25.61
N ALA A 143 -1.05 -20.24 -25.67
CA ALA A 143 -0.80 -21.36 -26.57
C ALA A 143 -1.73 -22.57 -26.31
N SER A 144 -2.28 -22.68 -25.10
CA SER A 144 -3.18 -23.75 -24.70
C SER A 144 -4.65 -23.38 -24.81
N LEU A 145 -5.00 -22.17 -25.25
CA LEU A 145 -6.40 -21.82 -25.53
C LEU A 145 -6.96 -22.70 -26.67
N PRO A 146 -8.26 -23.03 -26.66
CA PRO A 146 -8.91 -23.71 -27.77
C PRO A 146 -8.65 -23.01 -29.11
N LYS A 147 -8.45 -23.77 -30.18
CA LYS A 147 -8.15 -23.20 -31.51
C LYS A 147 -9.26 -22.26 -32.00
N SER A 148 -10.52 -22.60 -31.68
CA SER A 148 -11.69 -21.74 -31.94
C SER A 148 -11.55 -20.35 -31.32
N VAL A 149 -10.99 -20.23 -30.11
CA VAL A 149 -10.71 -18.94 -29.45
C VAL A 149 -9.57 -18.21 -30.14
N GLN A 150 -8.53 -18.91 -30.57
CA GLN A 150 -7.37 -18.29 -31.23
C GLN A 150 -7.71 -17.73 -32.61
N ASP A 151 -8.66 -18.36 -33.32
CA ASP A 151 -9.02 -18.03 -34.70
C ASP A 151 -10.25 -17.12 -34.84
N SER A 152 -11.12 -17.05 -33.83
CA SER A 152 -12.32 -16.19 -33.83
C SER A 152 -12.03 -14.70 -33.58
N LYS A 153 -13.05 -13.84 -33.54
CA LYS A 153 -12.95 -12.45 -33.06
C LYS A 153 -13.18 -12.27 -31.56
N THR A 154 -13.29 -13.37 -30.81
CA THR A 154 -13.49 -13.39 -29.36
C THR A 154 -12.49 -12.47 -28.64
N LYS A 155 -12.99 -11.60 -27.76
CA LYS A 155 -12.16 -10.67 -26.99
C LYS A 155 -11.59 -11.36 -25.76
N CYS A 156 -10.29 -11.20 -25.54
CA CYS A 156 -9.58 -11.69 -24.36
C CYS A 156 -9.15 -10.50 -23.49
N VAL A 157 -9.51 -10.53 -22.21
CA VAL A 157 -9.07 -9.52 -21.23
C VAL A 157 -8.09 -10.19 -20.28
N TYR A 158 -6.81 -9.88 -20.44
CA TYR A 158 -5.74 -10.41 -19.60
C TYR A 158 -5.46 -9.48 -18.41
N LEU A 159 -5.39 -10.04 -17.20
CA LEU A 159 -4.99 -9.30 -16.01
C LEU A 159 -3.68 -9.83 -15.44
N CYS A 160 -2.67 -8.99 -15.56
CA CYS A 160 -1.39 -9.18 -14.92
C CYS A 160 -1.36 -8.51 -13.54
N ARG A 161 -0.57 -9.07 -12.63
CA ARG A 161 -0.27 -8.51 -11.31
C ARG A 161 1.20 -8.76 -11.03
N ASN A 162 1.80 -7.94 -10.17
CA ASN A 162 3.17 -8.14 -9.71
C ASN A 162 3.39 -9.62 -9.28
N PRO A 163 4.42 -10.32 -9.80
CA PRO A 163 4.65 -11.72 -9.49
C PRO A 163 4.87 -12.00 -7.99
N LYS A 164 5.44 -11.04 -7.23
CA LYS A 164 5.66 -11.16 -5.78
C LYS A 164 4.33 -11.16 -5.02
N ASP A 165 3.43 -10.23 -5.35
CA ASP A 165 2.08 -10.21 -4.74
C ASP A 165 1.23 -11.40 -5.18
N THR A 166 1.38 -11.84 -6.42
CA THR A 166 0.71 -13.02 -6.96
C THR A 166 1.13 -14.27 -6.19
N PHE A 167 2.43 -14.44 -5.95
CA PHE A 167 2.98 -15.53 -5.15
C PHE A 167 2.38 -15.56 -3.73
N ILE A 168 2.41 -14.43 -3.00
CA ILE A 168 1.87 -14.39 -1.62
C ILE A 168 0.36 -14.68 -1.60
N SER A 169 -0.37 -14.11 -2.55
CA SER A 169 -1.80 -14.37 -2.70
C SER A 169 -2.09 -15.85 -2.98
N MET A 170 -1.23 -16.51 -3.77
CA MET A 170 -1.33 -17.93 -4.07
C MET A 170 -0.96 -18.80 -2.88
N TRP A 171 0.15 -18.52 -2.20
CA TRP A 171 0.58 -19.26 -1.02
C TRP A 171 -0.50 -19.30 0.07
N HIS A 172 -1.06 -18.14 0.46
CA HIS A 172 -2.15 -18.09 1.43
C HIS A 172 -3.39 -18.86 0.97
N PHE A 173 -3.78 -18.69 -0.30
CA PHE A 173 -4.95 -19.37 -0.84
C PHE A 173 -4.76 -20.89 -0.84
N THR A 174 -3.58 -21.38 -1.22
CA THR A 174 -3.28 -22.80 -1.18
C THR A 174 -3.28 -23.35 0.24
N ASN A 175 -2.79 -22.60 1.23
CA ASN A 175 -2.81 -23.02 2.63
C ASN A 175 -4.24 -23.10 3.18
N ASN A 176 -5.13 -22.19 2.81
CA ASN A 176 -6.54 -22.22 3.21
C ASN A 176 -7.34 -23.37 2.59
N LEU A 177 -6.89 -23.91 1.45
CA LEU A 177 -7.55 -25.03 0.76
C LEU A 177 -7.09 -26.42 1.23
N ARG A 178 -6.02 -26.52 2.04
CA ARG A 178 -5.50 -27.82 2.49
C ARG A 178 -6.41 -28.44 3.55
N LEU A 179 -6.71 -29.73 3.37
CA LEU A 179 -7.31 -30.57 4.41
C LEU A 179 -6.29 -30.77 5.55
N HIS A 180 -6.77 -30.83 6.81
CA HIS A 180 -6.00 -30.81 8.07
C HIS A 180 -4.94 -31.94 8.27
N HIS A 181 -4.56 -32.70 7.24
CA HIS A 181 -3.74 -33.90 7.33
C HIS A 181 -2.48 -33.91 6.42
N ILE A 182 -2.08 -32.79 5.81
CA ILE A 182 -0.85 -32.69 5.01
C ILE A 182 0.08 -31.63 5.58
N ASP A 183 1.37 -31.96 5.74
CA ASP A 183 2.41 -31.09 6.28
C ASP A 183 2.41 -29.69 5.63
N ILE A 184 2.54 -28.67 6.47
CA ILE A 184 2.62 -27.28 6.05
C ILE A 184 3.97 -27.09 5.34
N HIS A 185 3.95 -26.99 4.02
CA HIS A 185 5.09 -26.51 3.26
C HIS A 185 5.52 -25.12 3.75
N SER A 186 6.82 -24.97 4.01
CA SER A 186 7.38 -23.67 4.34
C SER A 186 7.25 -22.71 3.15
N ILE A 187 7.25 -21.40 3.44
CA ILE A 187 7.18 -20.39 2.39
C ILE A 187 8.39 -20.47 1.46
N GLU A 188 9.56 -20.87 1.99
CA GLU A 188 10.82 -21.03 1.27
C GLU A 188 10.73 -22.16 0.22
N GLU A 189 10.20 -23.33 0.58
CA GLU A 189 10.06 -24.45 -0.37
C GLU A 189 9.16 -24.09 -1.55
N ILE A 190 8.01 -23.47 -1.26
CA ILE A 190 7.05 -23.06 -2.29
C ILE A 190 7.62 -21.91 -3.12
N PHE A 191 8.37 -21.00 -2.50
CA PHE A 191 9.06 -19.92 -3.20
C PHE A 191 10.11 -20.45 -4.18
N GLU A 192 10.90 -21.44 -3.79
CA GLU A 192 11.86 -22.10 -4.68
C GLU A 192 11.17 -22.79 -5.86
N SER A 193 10.07 -23.48 -5.61
CA SER A 193 9.22 -24.09 -6.64
C SER A 193 8.69 -23.03 -7.63
N PHE A 194 8.19 -21.90 -7.12
CA PHE A 194 7.73 -20.76 -7.91
C PHE A 194 8.84 -20.15 -8.78
N CYS A 195 10.04 -19.98 -8.21
CA CYS A 195 11.21 -19.45 -8.91
C CYS A 195 11.66 -20.37 -10.06
N LYS A 196 11.49 -21.69 -9.92
CA LYS A 196 11.73 -22.67 -10.99
C LYS A 196 10.61 -22.71 -12.04
N GLY A 197 9.53 -21.95 -11.83
CA GLY A 197 8.36 -21.94 -12.71
C GLY A 197 7.38 -23.09 -12.45
N VAL A 198 7.60 -23.86 -11.38
CA VAL A 198 6.78 -24.99 -10.97
C VAL A 198 5.70 -24.48 -10.02
N SER A 199 4.58 -24.07 -10.58
CA SER A 199 3.43 -23.57 -9.81
C SER A 199 2.15 -23.80 -10.60
N PRO A 200 0.94 -23.77 -9.99
CA PRO A 200 -0.31 -23.85 -10.76
C PRO A 200 -0.33 -22.83 -11.91
N TYR A 201 -0.44 -23.32 -13.14
CA TYR A 201 -0.36 -22.57 -14.41
C TYR A 201 0.95 -21.80 -14.65
N GLY A 202 2.00 -22.08 -13.88
CA GLY A 202 3.35 -21.59 -14.13
C GLY A 202 4.02 -22.31 -15.30
N PRO A 203 5.11 -21.75 -15.85
CA PRO A 203 5.85 -20.61 -15.31
C PRO A 203 5.19 -19.25 -15.57
N PHE A 204 5.15 -18.39 -14.54
CA PHE A 204 4.44 -17.11 -14.62
C PHE A 204 4.97 -16.18 -15.73
N TRP A 205 6.27 -16.23 -16.01
CA TRP A 205 6.88 -15.37 -17.03
C TRP A 205 6.41 -15.71 -18.44
N ASN A 206 6.31 -17.01 -18.79
CA ASN A 206 5.76 -17.44 -20.08
C ASN A 206 4.30 -17.02 -20.21
N HIS A 207 3.53 -17.26 -19.14
CA HIS A 207 2.11 -16.90 -19.09
C HIS A 207 1.91 -15.39 -19.32
N ILE A 208 2.76 -14.53 -18.74
CA ILE A 208 2.68 -13.08 -18.94
C ILE A 208 3.16 -12.68 -20.35
N LEU A 209 4.31 -13.19 -20.79
CA LEU A 209 4.94 -12.83 -22.06
C LEU A 209 4.05 -13.13 -23.26
N ASP A 210 3.39 -14.29 -23.26
CA ASP A 210 2.56 -14.69 -24.40
C ASP A 210 1.37 -13.74 -24.58
N TYR A 211 0.65 -13.44 -23.49
CA TYR A 211 -0.48 -12.51 -23.56
C TYR A 211 -0.05 -11.06 -23.80
N TRP A 212 1.11 -10.65 -23.28
CA TRP A 212 1.71 -9.36 -23.61
C TRP A 212 1.97 -9.24 -25.11
N LYS A 213 2.67 -10.22 -25.69
CA LYS A 213 2.95 -10.29 -27.13
C LYS A 213 1.67 -10.24 -27.95
N GLN A 214 0.65 -11.03 -27.58
CA GLN A 214 -0.62 -11.04 -28.29
C GLN A 214 -1.39 -9.72 -28.15
N SER A 215 -1.25 -8.99 -27.04
CA SER A 215 -1.85 -7.66 -26.89
C SER A 215 -1.25 -6.61 -27.82
N ILE A 216 0.04 -6.76 -28.15
CA ILE A 216 0.72 -5.89 -29.13
C ILE A 216 0.36 -6.31 -30.55
N GLU A 217 0.42 -7.61 -30.86
CA GLU A 217 0.16 -8.13 -32.21
C GLU A 217 -1.32 -8.01 -32.61
N LYS A 218 -2.24 -8.15 -31.65
CA LYS A 218 -3.69 -8.20 -31.87
C LYS A 218 -4.43 -7.34 -30.82
N PRO A 219 -4.24 -6.02 -30.82
CA PRO A 219 -4.78 -5.13 -29.78
C PRO A 219 -6.31 -5.08 -29.74
N ASN A 220 -6.98 -5.38 -30.86
CA ASN A 220 -8.44 -5.48 -30.91
C ASN A 220 -8.98 -6.81 -30.36
N LYS A 221 -8.10 -7.79 -30.10
CA LYS A 221 -8.44 -9.12 -29.60
C LYS A 221 -7.98 -9.35 -28.18
N VAL A 222 -6.82 -8.83 -27.79
CA VAL A 222 -6.26 -9.04 -26.45
C VAL A 222 -6.01 -7.70 -25.77
N LEU A 223 -6.76 -7.43 -24.70
CA LEU A 223 -6.50 -6.30 -23.81
C LEU A 223 -5.62 -6.76 -22.65
N PHE A 224 -4.48 -6.10 -22.48
CA PHE A 224 -3.60 -6.33 -21.34
C PHE A 224 -3.80 -5.24 -20.28
N LEU A 225 -4.23 -5.66 -19.08
CA LEU A 225 -4.44 -4.82 -17.91
C LEU A 225 -3.48 -5.19 -16.78
N MET A 226 -3.15 -4.21 -15.97
CA MET A 226 -2.35 -4.36 -14.75
C MET A 226 -3.22 -4.13 -13.53
N TYR A 227 -3.21 -5.07 -12.57
CA TYR A 227 -3.95 -4.96 -11.31
C TYR A 227 -3.61 -3.66 -10.57
N GLU A 228 -2.33 -3.31 -10.53
CA GLU A 228 -1.82 -2.10 -9.90
C GLU A 228 -2.34 -0.82 -10.58
N GLU A 229 -2.43 -0.79 -11.91
CA GLU A 229 -2.98 0.36 -12.64
C GLU A 229 -4.48 0.52 -12.38
N ILE A 230 -5.24 -0.58 -12.29
CA ILE A 230 -6.66 -0.50 -11.93
C ILE A 230 -6.80 0.02 -10.49
N LYS A 231 -5.87 -0.30 -9.58
CA LYS A 231 -5.89 0.24 -8.21
C LYS A 231 -5.56 1.73 -8.16
N VAL A 232 -4.62 2.22 -8.98
CA VAL A 232 -4.21 3.63 -9.00
C VAL A 232 -5.20 4.50 -9.76
N GLN A 233 -5.69 4.04 -10.92
CA GLN A 233 -6.58 4.80 -11.80
C GLN A 233 -7.81 3.95 -12.21
N PRO A 234 -8.68 3.59 -11.26
CA PRO A 234 -9.78 2.65 -11.51
C PRO A 234 -10.76 3.12 -12.59
N LYS A 235 -11.10 4.42 -12.61
CA LYS A 235 -11.98 4.99 -13.64
C LYS A 235 -11.37 4.89 -15.04
N LEU A 236 -10.10 5.28 -15.19
CA LEU A 236 -9.43 5.25 -16.48
C LEU A 236 -9.38 3.82 -17.04
N GLN A 237 -9.00 2.85 -16.21
CA GLN A 237 -8.92 1.46 -16.65
C GLN A 237 -10.30 0.86 -16.91
N LEU A 238 -11.34 1.25 -16.15
CA LEU A 238 -12.72 0.83 -16.41
C LEU A 238 -13.24 1.39 -17.74
N LYS A 239 -12.93 2.65 -18.06
CA LYS A 239 -13.26 3.27 -19.35
C LYS A 239 -12.54 2.57 -20.51
N ARG A 240 -11.23 2.34 -20.37
CA ARG A 240 -10.43 1.59 -21.34
C ARG A 240 -10.96 0.17 -21.58
N LEU A 241 -11.41 -0.51 -20.52
CA LEU A 241 -12.06 -1.82 -20.64
C LEU A 241 -13.38 -1.72 -21.42
N ALA A 242 -14.21 -0.72 -21.12
CA ALA A 242 -15.47 -0.48 -21.82
C ALA A 242 -15.28 -0.19 -23.32
N GLU A 243 -14.30 0.64 -23.65
CA GLU A 243 -13.91 0.96 -25.03
C GLU A 243 -13.45 -0.30 -25.77
N PHE A 244 -12.53 -1.07 -25.17
CA PHE A 244 -12.06 -2.33 -25.75
C PHE A 244 -13.19 -3.33 -25.99
N LEU A 245 -14.18 -3.39 -25.10
CA LEU A 245 -15.34 -4.27 -25.23
C LEU A 245 -16.43 -3.74 -26.18
N GLU A 246 -16.23 -2.58 -26.81
CA GLU A 246 -17.21 -1.91 -27.67
C GLU A 246 -18.53 -1.58 -26.94
N CYS A 247 -18.45 -1.28 -25.65
CA CYS A 247 -19.56 -0.78 -24.85
C CYS A 247 -19.17 0.48 -24.07
N PRO A 248 -18.65 1.54 -24.74
CA PRO A 248 -18.15 2.74 -24.08
C PRO A 248 -19.25 3.40 -23.23
N PHE A 249 -18.84 4.16 -22.22
CA PHE A 249 -19.77 4.95 -21.43
C PHE A 249 -20.29 6.13 -22.25
N SER A 250 -21.58 6.42 -22.17
CA SER A 250 -22.13 7.66 -22.74
C SER A 250 -21.74 8.87 -21.90
N ILE A 251 -21.86 10.08 -22.46
CA ILE A 251 -21.61 11.34 -21.73
C ILE A 251 -22.54 11.44 -20.52
N GLU A 252 -23.79 10.98 -20.67
CA GLU A 252 -24.77 10.90 -19.60
C GLU A 252 -24.34 9.90 -18.51
N GLU A 253 -23.88 8.69 -18.87
CA GLU A 253 -23.37 7.72 -17.90
C GLU A 253 -22.17 8.27 -17.12
N GLU A 254 -21.28 9.00 -17.79
CA GLU A 254 -20.13 9.66 -17.15
C GLU A 254 -20.58 10.78 -16.19
N ASN A 255 -21.50 11.63 -16.61
CA ASN A 255 -22.03 12.74 -15.80
C ASN A 255 -22.88 12.25 -14.62
N CYS A 256 -23.61 11.16 -14.78
CA CYS A 256 -24.43 10.55 -13.73
C CYS A 256 -23.61 9.67 -12.76
N GLY A 257 -22.30 9.54 -12.97
CA GLY A 257 -21.43 8.80 -12.04
C GLY A 257 -21.60 7.28 -12.11
N VAL A 258 -22.12 6.71 -13.20
CA VAL A 258 -22.31 5.26 -13.35
C VAL A 258 -21.00 4.50 -13.12
N MET A 259 -19.87 5.04 -13.60
CA MET A 259 -18.56 4.46 -13.36
C MET A 259 -18.21 4.38 -11.87
N ASP A 260 -18.54 5.41 -11.08
CA ASP A 260 -18.32 5.41 -9.63
C ASP A 260 -19.16 4.35 -8.94
N GLU A 261 -20.41 4.16 -9.38
CA GLU A 261 -21.29 3.14 -8.84
C GLU A 261 -20.78 1.73 -9.12
N ILE A 262 -20.35 1.46 -10.35
CA ILE A 262 -19.74 0.17 -10.73
C ILE A 262 -18.50 -0.10 -9.86
N LEU A 263 -17.60 0.88 -9.73
CA LEU A 263 -16.38 0.75 -8.93
C LEU A 263 -16.69 0.57 -7.44
N ARG A 264 -17.70 1.28 -6.91
CA ARG A 264 -18.15 1.15 -5.53
C ARG A 264 -18.72 -0.25 -5.30
N MET A 265 -19.62 -0.72 -6.17
CA MET A 265 -20.23 -2.05 -6.06
C MET A 265 -19.19 -3.17 -6.11
N CYS A 266 -18.23 -3.05 -7.02
CA CYS A 266 -17.16 -4.02 -7.21
C CYS A 266 -15.97 -3.81 -6.27
N SER A 267 -16.03 -2.89 -5.31
CA SER A 267 -14.94 -2.66 -4.37
C SER A 267 -14.70 -3.88 -3.48
N PHE A 268 -13.45 -4.06 -3.04
CA PHE A 268 -13.09 -5.15 -2.12
C PHE A 268 -13.98 -5.14 -0.88
N GLU A 269 -14.16 -3.97 -0.27
CA GLU A 269 -14.96 -3.79 0.94
C GLU A 269 -16.40 -4.27 0.73
N ASN A 270 -17.07 -3.81 -0.32
CA ASN A 270 -18.45 -4.20 -0.58
C ASN A 270 -18.55 -5.69 -0.91
N LEU A 271 -17.75 -6.18 -1.87
CA LEU A 271 -17.81 -7.59 -2.29
C LEU A 271 -17.53 -8.54 -1.12
N SER A 272 -16.55 -8.25 -0.27
CA SER A 272 -16.21 -9.12 0.87
C SER A 272 -17.31 -9.22 1.94
N LYS A 273 -18.15 -8.18 2.06
CA LYS A 273 -19.22 -8.07 3.06
C LYS A 273 -20.56 -8.64 2.58
N LEU A 274 -20.73 -8.91 1.28
CA LEU A 274 -21.95 -9.52 0.76
C LEU A 274 -22.15 -10.91 1.38
N GLU A 275 -23.38 -11.23 1.78
CA GLU A 275 -23.71 -12.49 2.46
C GLU A 275 -23.27 -13.72 1.66
N VAL A 276 -23.51 -13.71 0.34
CA VAL A 276 -23.06 -14.78 -0.57
C VAL A 276 -21.55 -14.98 -0.54
N ASN A 277 -20.76 -13.92 -0.29
CA ASN A 277 -19.30 -14.00 -0.27
C ASN A 277 -18.74 -14.30 1.12
N ALA A 278 -19.37 -13.79 2.18
CA ALA A 278 -18.95 -14.05 3.55
C ALA A 278 -19.23 -15.50 3.98
N ASN A 279 -20.39 -16.04 3.60
CA ASN A 279 -20.90 -17.31 4.11
C ASN A 279 -21.16 -18.38 3.03
N GLY A 280 -21.16 -18.00 1.74
CA GLY A 280 -21.45 -18.94 0.66
C GLY A 280 -20.29 -19.88 0.31
N LYS A 281 -20.59 -20.86 -0.53
CA LYS A 281 -19.63 -21.81 -1.12
C LYS A 281 -19.85 -21.90 -2.62
N LEU A 282 -18.77 -22.10 -3.36
CA LEU A 282 -18.86 -22.44 -4.78
C LEU A 282 -19.35 -23.89 -4.95
N SER A 283 -19.84 -24.20 -6.15
CA SER A 283 -20.22 -25.59 -6.52
C SER A 283 -19.06 -26.58 -6.42
N THR A 284 -17.81 -26.11 -6.40
CA THR A 284 -16.61 -26.91 -6.18
C THR A 284 -16.35 -27.23 -4.70
N GLY A 285 -17.17 -26.70 -3.78
CA GLY A 285 -17.03 -26.86 -2.32
C GLY A 285 -16.16 -25.81 -1.64
N ALA A 286 -15.44 -24.97 -2.39
CA ALA A 286 -14.60 -23.91 -1.83
C ALA A 286 -15.43 -22.79 -1.19
N GLU A 287 -15.03 -22.33 0.00
CA GLU A 287 -15.71 -21.23 0.70
C GLU A 287 -15.45 -19.90 0.00
N ASN A 288 -16.51 -19.11 -0.23
CA ASN A 288 -16.41 -17.87 -0.99
C ASN A 288 -15.51 -16.83 -0.30
N LYS A 289 -15.45 -16.83 1.04
CA LYS A 289 -14.57 -15.93 1.81
C LYS A 289 -13.08 -16.13 1.50
N MET A 290 -12.67 -17.31 1.03
CA MET A 290 -11.26 -17.59 0.69
C MET A 290 -10.74 -16.76 -0.49
N PHE A 291 -11.64 -16.17 -1.29
CA PHE A 291 -11.26 -15.28 -2.39
C PHE A 291 -10.99 -13.83 -1.93
N PHE A 292 -11.33 -13.49 -0.68
CA PHE A 292 -11.20 -12.15 -0.12
C PHE A 292 -10.19 -12.16 1.04
N ARG A 293 -9.02 -11.55 0.84
CA ARG A 293 -7.94 -11.49 1.86
C ARG A 293 -7.58 -10.06 2.27
N LYS A 294 -6.92 -9.31 1.38
CA LYS A 294 -6.54 -7.91 1.61
C LYS A 294 -6.90 -6.99 0.44
N GLY A 295 -6.74 -7.47 -0.80
CA GLY A 295 -7.01 -6.65 -1.99
C GLY A 295 -6.06 -5.46 -2.17
N GLU A 296 -4.82 -5.60 -1.68
CA GLU A 296 -3.80 -4.55 -1.63
C GLU A 296 -2.62 -4.83 -2.58
N VAL A 297 -1.86 -3.77 -2.90
CA VAL A 297 -0.61 -3.84 -3.68
C VAL A 297 0.58 -3.73 -2.72
N GLY A 298 1.60 -4.56 -2.90
CA GLY A 298 2.83 -4.51 -2.12
C GLY A 298 2.81 -5.32 -0.81
N ASP A 299 1.80 -6.18 -0.60
CA ASP A 299 1.74 -7.03 0.60
C ASP A 299 2.89 -8.04 0.64
N TRP A 300 3.51 -8.35 -0.51
CA TRP A 300 4.75 -9.14 -0.57
C TRP A 300 5.87 -8.62 0.33
N LYS A 301 5.92 -7.31 0.58
CA LYS A 301 6.92 -6.68 1.47
C LYS A 301 6.82 -7.16 2.92
N ASN A 302 5.66 -7.68 3.33
CA ASN A 302 5.45 -8.20 4.68
C ASN A 302 5.94 -9.64 4.86
N TYR A 303 6.26 -10.35 3.77
CA TYR A 303 6.60 -11.77 3.79
C TYR A 303 7.96 -12.08 3.19
N PHE A 304 8.39 -11.32 2.18
CA PHE A 304 9.63 -11.60 1.48
C PHE A 304 10.83 -11.15 2.30
N THR A 305 11.82 -12.02 2.42
CA THR A 305 13.18 -11.60 2.77
C THR A 305 13.78 -10.80 1.60
N ILE A 306 14.86 -10.07 1.88
CA ILE A 306 15.61 -9.36 0.85
C ILE A 306 16.07 -10.34 -0.25
N GLU A 307 16.60 -11.50 0.15
CA GLU A 307 17.06 -12.54 -0.77
C GLU A 307 15.95 -13.07 -1.69
N MET A 308 14.76 -13.34 -1.15
CA MET A 308 13.61 -13.75 -1.97
C MET A 308 13.22 -12.65 -2.97
N SER A 309 13.19 -11.41 -2.52
CA SER A 309 12.87 -10.26 -3.36
C SER A 309 13.88 -10.07 -4.49
N GLU A 310 15.17 -10.19 -4.20
CA GLU A 310 16.27 -10.06 -5.17
C GLU A 310 16.29 -11.22 -6.15
N LYS A 311 16.12 -12.45 -5.67
CA LYS A 311 16.07 -13.64 -6.53
C LYS A 311 14.92 -13.57 -7.54
N LEU A 312 13.72 -13.19 -7.10
CA LEU A 312 12.60 -13.06 -8.02
C LEU A 312 12.75 -11.86 -8.95
N ASN A 313 13.35 -10.76 -8.50
CA ASN A 313 13.72 -9.64 -9.38
C ASN A 313 14.69 -10.08 -10.48
N HIS A 314 15.72 -10.85 -10.14
CA HIS A 314 16.68 -11.36 -11.12
C HIS A 314 16.00 -12.26 -12.16
N ILE A 315 15.08 -13.14 -11.74
CA ILE A 315 14.31 -13.97 -12.67
C ILE A 315 13.43 -13.11 -13.59
N ILE A 316 12.76 -12.09 -13.04
CA ILE A 316 11.94 -11.14 -13.82
C ILE A 316 12.83 -10.41 -14.85
N GLU A 317 13.99 -9.90 -14.44
CA GLU A 317 14.95 -9.23 -15.32
C GLU A 317 15.42 -10.14 -16.46
N GLN A 318 15.86 -11.36 -16.13
CA GLN A 318 16.34 -12.32 -17.11
C GLN A 318 15.24 -12.77 -18.08
N LYS A 319 14.05 -13.10 -17.57
CA LYS A 319 12.96 -13.66 -18.39
C LYS A 319 12.26 -12.60 -19.23
N PHE A 320 12.17 -11.36 -18.78
CA PHE A 320 11.54 -10.28 -19.53
C PHE A 320 12.55 -9.42 -20.33
N GLN A 321 13.84 -9.79 -20.36
CA GLN A 321 14.93 -8.99 -20.95
C GLN A 321 14.63 -8.51 -22.38
N GLU A 322 14.03 -9.35 -23.21
CA GLU A 322 13.75 -9.06 -24.63
C GLU A 322 12.39 -8.37 -24.87
N SER A 323 11.62 -8.13 -23.81
CA SER A 323 10.25 -7.61 -23.90
C SER A 323 10.11 -6.23 -23.25
N GLU A 324 9.33 -5.34 -23.86
CA GLU A 324 9.05 -4.01 -23.32
C GLU A 324 8.25 -4.02 -22.02
N ILE A 325 7.63 -5.16 -21.68
CA ILE A 325 6.88 -5.33 -20.43
C ILE A 325 7.75 -5.11 -19.19
N LYS A 326 9.07 -5.29 -19.29
CA LYS A 326 10.04 -4.98 -18.21
C LYS A 326 10.09 -3.48 -17.87
N ASN A 327 9.65 -2.62 -18.78
CA ASN A 327 9.59 -1.17 -18.55
C ASN A 327 8.28 -0.77 -17.84
N THR A 328 7.33 -1.70 -17.66
CA THR A 328 6.13 -1.41 -16.88
C THR A 328 6.49 -1.31 -15.39
N PRO A 329 6.10 -0.21 -14.71
CA PRO A 329 6.56 0.09 -13.35
C PRO A 329 6.11 -0.92 -12.28
N TYR A 330 5.17 -1.81 -12.62
CA TYR A 330 4.54 -2.73 -11.68
C TYR A 330 4.98 -4.20 -11.84
N ILE A 331 5.55 -4.62 -12.99
CA ILE A 331 6.13 -5.97 -13.16
C ILE A 331 7.59 -5.97 -12.76
N HIS A 332 8.31 -4.95 -13.20
CA HIS A 332 9.66 -4.70 -12.75
C HIS A 332 9.58 -3.59 -11.72
N LEU A 333 9.63 -3.98 -10.43
CA LEU A 333 10.31 -3.10 -9.50
C LEU A 333 11.79 -3.16 -9.88
N LYS A 334 12.17 -2.39 -10.90
CA LYS A 334 13.35 -1.58 -10.71
C LYS A 334 13.12 -0.92 -9.35
N THR A 335 13.79 -1.41 -8.31
CA THR A 335 14.67 -0.47 -7.61
C THR A 335 15.32 0.29 -8.74
N MET A 336 14.93 1.55 -8.94
CA MET A 336 15.42 2.39 -10.02
C MET A 336 16.92 2.19 -10.14
N SER A 337 17.38 1.30 -11.01
CA SER A 337 18.77 1.21 -11.36
C SER A 337 18.95 2.31 -12.38
N LYS A 338 19.20 3.49 -11.80
CA LYS A 338 20.00 4.58 -12.33
C LYS A 338 19.72 4.85 -13.81
N SER A 339 18.65 5.59 -14.09
CA SER A 339 18.82 6.68 -15.05
C SER A 339 19.93 7.53 -14.44
N GLN A 340 21.14 7.48 -15.01
CA GLN A 340 22.34 8.22 -14.60
C GLN A 340 22.07 9.14 -13.40
N ALA A 341 22.06 8.54 -12.21
CA ALA A 341 21.69 9.30 -11.03
C ALA A 341 22.85 10.25 -10.82
N SER A 342 22.60 11.54 -11.04
CA SER A 342 23.27 12.54 -10.26
C SER A 342 23.31 12.02 -8.81
N PRO A 343 24.47 12.10 -8.13
CA PRO A 343 24.61 11.55 -6.79
C PRO A 343 23.39 11.95 -5.96
N GLN A 344 22.65 10.98 -5.40
CA GLN A 344 21.53 11.29 -4.52
C GLN A 344 22.12 12.06 -3.35
N ILE A 345 21.95 13.38 -3.38
CA ILE A 345 22.34 14.26 -2.30
C ILE A 345 21.33 13.98 -1.17
N PRO A 346 21.78 13.59 0.04
CA PRO A 346 20.88 13.39 1.16
C PRO A 346 20.16 14.72 1.49
N PRO A 347 19.01 14.66 2.17
CA PRO A 347 18.32 15.88 2.59
C PRO A 347 19.25 16.86 3.29
N LYS A 348 19.05 18.17 3.10
CA LYS A 348 19.94 19.24 3.59
C LYS A 348 20.34 19.09 5.07
N TYR A 349 19.40 18.71 5.93
CA TYR A 349 19.64 18.53 7.36
C TYR A 349 20.36 17.20 7.73
N LEU A 350 20.57 16.32 6.75
CA LEU A 350 21.35 15.07 6.89
C LEU A 350 22.72 15.15 6.21
N GLN A 351 23.03 16.25 5.54
CA GLN A 351 24.35 16.52 4.99
C GLN A 351 25.38 16.72 6.11
N GLU A 352 26.66 16.43 5.83
CA GLU A 352 27.77 16.53 6.80
C GLU A 352 28.72 17.71 6.47
N ASP A 353 28.44 18.46 5.41
CA ASP A 353 29.15 19.64 4.92
C ASP A 353 28.48 20.97 5.32
N GLU A 354 29.15 22.10 5.03
CA GLU A 354 28.66 23.46 5.29
C GLU A 354 28.27 23.74 6.76
N LEU A 355 29.06 23.23 7.70
CA LEU A 355 28.95 23.56 9.12
C LEU A 355 29.74 24.83 9.43
N SER A 356 29.21 25.68 10.32
CA SER A 356 29.92 26.83 10.85
C SER A 356 31.09 26.39 11.73
N ASP A 357 32.13 27.24 11.83
CA ASP A 357 33.28 26.99 12.70
C ASP A 357 32.87 26.81 14.17
N GLU A 358 31.86 27.58 14.61
CA GLU A 358 31.29 27.48 15.95
C GLU A 358 30.60 26.14 16.18
N CYS A 359 29.77 25.70 15.23
CA CYS A 359 29.10 24.40 15.32
C CYS A 359 30.12 23.26 15.31
N THR A 360 31.13 23.33 14.45
CA THR A 360 32.19 22.32 14.37
C THR A 360 32.96 22.19 15.70
N LYS A 361 33.33 23.32 16.31
CA LYS A 361 34.00 23.32 17.64
C LYS A 361 33.11 22.76 18.73
N LEU A 362 31.82 23.10 18.73
CA LEU A 362 30.86 22.59 19.71
C LEU A 362 30.70 21.07 19.59
N LEU A 363 30.56 20.52 18.39
CA LEU A 363 30.38 19.08 18.15
C LEU A 363 31.52 18.23 18.72
N LEU A 364 32.74 18.76 18.80
CA LEU A 364 33.88 18.08 19.41
C LEU A 364 33.72 17.87 20.93
N THR A 365 32.87 18.65 21.58
CA THR A 365 32.64 18.57 23.04
C THR A 365 31.40 17.76 23.42
N LEU A 366 30.53 17.42 22.45
CA LEU A 366 29.26 16.77 22.72
C LEU A 366 29.41 15.24 22.72
N PRO A 367 28.66 14.52 23.59
CA PRO A 367 28.55 13.07 23.50
C PRO A 367 28.05 12.65 22.11
N LYS A 368 28.67 11.62 21.55
CA LYS A 368 28.43 11.15 20.17
C LYS A 368 28.05 9.68 20.19
N GLU A 369 27.01 9.33 19.44
CA GLU A 369 26.55 7.95 19.28
C GLU A 369 26.28 7.61 17.81
N ARG A 370 26.17 6.32 17.53
CA ARG A 370 25.80 5.85 16.18
C ARG A 370 24.31 6.13 15.91
N GLY A 371 24.03 6.82 14.81
CA GLY A 371 22.68 7.20 14.40
C GLY A 371 21.99 6.16 13.51
N TRP A 372 20.67 6.31 13.36
CA TRP A 372 19.88 5.47 12.43
C TRP A 372 19.65 6.19 11.11
N LEU A 373 19.40 7.50 11.15
CA LEU A 373 19.24 8.38 9.98
C LEU A 373 20.60 8.76 9.36
N ALA A 374 21.51 9.30 10.18
CA ALA A 374 22.88 9.62 9.79
C ALA A 374 23.89 8.63 10.38
N SER A 375 25.16 8.78 10.01
CA SER A 375 26.26 7.97 10.57
C SER A 375 26.33 8.10 12.09
N HIS A 376 26.26 9.34 12.57
CA HIS A 376 26.37 9.70 13.97
C HIS A 376 25.38 10.80 14.33
N ILE A 377 25.00 10.81 15.60
CA ILE A 377 24.18 11.85 16.21
C ILE A 377 24.86 12.30 17.51
N TYR A 378 24.65 13.55 17.86
CA TYR A 378 25.29 14.20 19.01
C TYR A 378 24.22 14.62 20.01
N ASN A 379 24.51 14.45 21.30
CA ASN A 379 23.63 14.89 22.36
C ASN A 379 23.83 16.40 22.58
N TYR A 380 22.88 17.21 22.12
CA TYR A 380 22.87 18.67 22.29
C TYR A 380 21.68 19.03 23.18
N GLN A 381 21.94 19.78 24.26
CA GLN A 381 20.90 20.20 25.21
C GLN A 381 19.98 19.05 25.64
N GLY A 382 20.50 17.82 25.81
CA GLY A 382 19.77 16.64 26.26
C GLY A 382 18.92 15.92 25.20
N PHE A 383 19.01 16.26 23.91
CA PHE A 383 18.43 15.47 22.82
C PHE A 383 19.47 15.11 21.76
N TRP A 384 19.22 14.05 21.00
CA TRP A 384 20.15 13.61 19.95
C TRP A 384 19.80 14.20 18.57
N ALA A 385 20.78 14.74 17.86
CA ALA A 385 20.58 15.32 16.53
C ALA A 385 21.81 15.19 15.62
N THR A 386 21.61 15.35 14.32
CA THR A 386 22.72 15.43 13.35
C THR A 386 23.38 16.80 13.40
N PRO A 387 24.63 16.93 12.93
CA PRO A 387 25.34 18.22 12.89
C PRO A 387 24.55 19.38 12.27
N ARG A 388 23.98 19.19 11.06
CA ARG A 388 23.18 20.23 10.38
C ARG A 388 21.90 20.58 11.13
N ILE A 389 21.27 19.61 11.81
CA ILE A 389 20.13 19.90 12.70
C ILE A 389 20.60 20.78 13.87
N ILE A 390 21.72 20.44 14.53
CA ILE A 390 22.26 21.23 15.65
C ILE A 390 22.57 22.66 15.21
N GLN A 391 23.20 22.84 14.06
CA GLN A 391 23.41 24.16 13.46
C GLN A 391 22.10 24.93 13.28
N GLY A 392 21.09 24.30 12.67
CA GLY A 392 19.78 24.91 12.47
C GLY A 392 19.08 25.26 13.78
N VAL A 393 19.26 24.45 14.82
CA VAL A 393 18.73 24.73 16.16
C VAL A 393 19.43 25.94 16.78
N ILE A 394 20.76 26.03 16.71
CA ILE A 394 21.52 27.17 17.23
C ILE A 394 21.06 28.47 16.55
N ALA A 395 21.01 28.47 15.22
CA ALA A 395 20.56 29.62 14.45
C ALA A 395 19.11 30.00 14.80
N CYS A 396 18.21 29.02 14.88
CA CYS A 396 16.83 29.25 15.29
C CYS A 396 16.72 29.83 16.71
N GLN A 397 17.50 29.32 17.68
CA GLN A 397 17.49 29.80 19.06
C GLN A 397 17.99 31.24 19.18
N GLN A 398 18.97 31.63 18.36
CA GLN A 398 19.56 32.96 18.35
C GLN A 398 18.73 34.00 17.59
N GLN A 399 18.07 33.59 16.50
CA GLN A 399 17.53 34.53 15.52
C GLN A 399 15.99 34.54 15.46
N PHE A 400 15.31 33.44 15.80
CA PHE A 400 13.86 33.38 15.68
C PHE A 400 13.15 34.29 16.67
N GLN A 401 12.33 35.20 16.16
CA GLN A 401 11.47 36.08 16.95
C GLN A 401 10.02 35.64 16.81
N ALA A 402 9.50 35.04 17.88
CA ALA A 402 8.12 34.63 17.96
C ALA A 402 7.19 35.84 18.03
N GLN A 403 6.03 35.74 17.39
CA GLN A 403 4.93 36.68 17.50
C GLN A 403 3.82 36.05 18.35
N ASP A 404 3.08 36.87 19.08
CA ASP A 404 1.95 36.43 19.90
C ASP A 404 0.91 35.65 19.09
N SER A 405 0.75 35.97 17.80
CA SER A 405 -0.16 35.30 16.87
C SER A 405 0.37 34.00 16.29
N ASP A 406 1.65 33.65 16.48
CA ASP A 406 2.21 32.44 15.88
C ASP A 406 1.54 31.17 16.43
N ILE A 407 1.46 30.15 15.56
CA ILE A 407 1.04 28.81 15.92
C ILE A 407 2.17 27.85 15.54
N ILE A 408 2.74 27.17 16.54
CA ILE A 408 3.84 26.21 16.35
C ILE A 408 3.34 24.80 16.64
N LEU A 409 3.36 23.96 15.62
CA LEU A 409 3.10 22.54 15.73
C LEU A 409 4.37 21.81 16.19
N VAL A 410 4.25 21.09 17.30
CA VAL A 410 5.35 20.30 17.86
C VAL A 410 5.02 18.81 17.78
N THR A 411 5.98 18.03 17.28
CA THR A 411 5.87 16.56 17.20
C THR A 411 7.20 15.92 17.50
N THR A 412 7.22 14.72 18.06
CA THR A 412 8.36 13.84 17.82
C THR A 412 8.37 13.41 16.35
N PRO A 413 9.54 13.16 15.73
CA PRO A 413 9.57 12.68 14.37
C PRO A 413 8.66 11.46 14.20
N LYS A 414 7.80 11.50 13.18
CA LYS A 414 6.90 10.41 12.77
C LYS A 414 5.71 10.11 13.69
N SER A 415 5.35 11.03 14.60
CA SER A 415 4.13 10.93 15.40
C SER A 415 2.84 11.39 14.68
N GLY A 416 2.90 11.71 13.38
CA GLY A 416 1.74 12.17 12.60
C GLY A 416 1.83 13.61 12.08
N THR A 417 3.04 14.19 12.06
CA THR A 417 3.31 15.58 11.69
C THR A 417 2.67 16.02 10.38
N THR A 418 2.81 15.24 9.30
CA THR A 418 2.25 15.59 7.98
C THR A 418 0.73 15.77 8.03
N TRP A 419 0.04 14.89 8.76
CA TRP A 419 -1.42 14.94 8.89
C TRP A 419 -1.86 16.14 9.71
N LEU A 420 -1.22 16.39 10.85
CA LEU A 420 -1.58 17.54 11.68
C LEU A 420 -1.23 18.88 11.01
N LYS A 421 -0.14 18.96 10.23
CA LYS A 421 0.17 20.14 9.41
C LYS A 421 -0.97 20.44 8.41
N ALA A 422 -1.48 19.40 7.75
CA ALA A 422 -2.60 19.55 6.82
C ALA A 422 -3.88 20.00 7.53
N LEU A 423 -4.23 19.34 8.65
CA LEU A 423 -5.40 19.71 9.46
C LEU A 423 -5.31 21.14 9.98
N LEU A 424 -4.15 21.52 10.52
CA LEU A 424 -3.91 22.86 11.05
C LEU A 424 -4.02 23.92 9.94
N PHE A 425 -3.39 23.68 8.79
CA PHE A 425 -3.46 24.61 7.66
C PHE A 425 -4.90 24.76 7.15
N GLY A 426 -5.58 23.64 6.91
CA GLY A 426 -6.96 23.62 6.45
C GLY A 426 -7.91 24.30 7.44
N LEU A 427 -7.71 24.08 8.74
CA LEU A 427 -8.47 24.73 9.80
C LEU A 427 -8.25 26.25 9.84
N VAL A 428 -7.02 26.71 9.98
CA VAL A 428 -6.72 28.13 10.19
C VAL A 428 -7.01 28.97 8.95
N ASN A 429 -6.81 28.39 7.76
CA ASN A 429 -7.00 29.11 6.50
C ASN A 429 -8.35 28.87 5.83
N ARG A 430 -9.29 28.15 6.43
CA ARG A 430 -10.59 27.78 5.80
C ARG A 430 -11.42 28.96 5.26
N VAL A 431 -11.25 30.17 5.80
CA VAL A 431 -11.91 31.38 5.30
C VAL A 431 -11.17 31.98 4.11
N LYS A 432 -9.83 31.99 4.18
CA LYS A 432 -8.97 32.56 3.13
C LYS A 432 -8.88 31.64 1.91
N HIS A 433 -8.85 30.33 2.17
CA HIS A 433 -8.84 29.26 1.19
C HIS A 433 -10.05 28.37 1.48
N PRO A 434 -11.23 28.73 0.93
CA PRO A 434 -12.42 27.90 1.04
C PRO A 434 -12.11 26.49 0.55
N ILE A 435 -12.61 25.47 1.26
CA ILE A 435 -12.20 24.08 1.01
C ILE A 435 -12.64 23.58 -0.39
N PHE A 436 -13.68 24.19 -0.95
CA PHE A 436 -14.18 23.88 -2.29
C PHE A 436 -13.40 24.59 -3.42
N GLU A 437 -12.37 25.37 -3.10
CA GLU A 437 -11.53 26.03 -4.09
C GLU A 437 -10.69 24.99 -4.85
N GLN A 438 -10.78 24.99 -6.19
CA GLN A 438 -10.05 24.03 -7.04
C GLN A 438 -8.53 24.11 -6.88
N ASN A 439 -8.01 25.29 -6.49
CA ASN A 439 -6.59 25.55 -6.29
C ASN A 439 -6.21 25.63 -4.81
N HIS A 440 -6.97 24.97 -3.92
CA HIS A 440 -6.68 24.97 -2.50
C HIS A 440 -5.20 24.53 -2.26
N PRO A 441 -4.40 25.25 -1.44
CA PRO A 441 -2.97 25.00 -1.34
C PRO A 441 -2.57 23.55 -0.99
N LEU A 442 -3.39 22.85 -0.19
CA LEU A 442 -3.17 21.43 0.14
C LEU A 442 -3.29 20.47 -1.05
N LEU A 443 -3.87 20.89 -2.18
CA LEU A 443 -3.98 20.07 -3.39
C LEU A 443 -2.72 20.14 -4.27
N ILE A 444 -1.96 21.24 -4.15
CA ILE A 444 -0.84 21.56 -5.03
C ILE A 444 0.51 21.69 -4.31
N LYS A 445 0.52 21.75 -2.97
CA LYS A 445 1.73 21.81 -2.14
C LYS A 445 1.70 20.71 -1.08
N ASN A 446 2.88 20.23 -0.70
CA ASN A 446 2.98 19.29 0.41
C ASN A 446 2.70 20.03 1.74
N PRO A 447 2.05 19.40 2.74
CA PRO A 447 1.83 20.03 4.04
C PRO A 447 3.09 20.56 4.73
N HIS A 448 4.26 19.96 4.44
CA HIS A 448 5.55 20.44 4.96
C HIS A 448 6.00 21.78 4.36
N ASP A 449 5.54 22.14 3.15
CA ASP A 449 5.82 23.46 2.55
C ASP A 449 4.89 24.55 3.10
N LEU A 450 3.68 24.17 3.52
CA LEU A 450 2.66 25.09 4.04
C LEU A 450 2.88 25.42 5.52
N VAL A 451 3.46 24.49 6.27
CA VAL A 451 3.80 24.64 7.68
C VAL A 451 5.27 24.21 7.84
N PRO A 452 6.25 25.06 7.50
CA PRO A 452 7.65 24.69 7.44
C PRO A 452 8.25 24.41 8.82
N PHE A 453 9.32 23.62 8.85
CA PHE A 453 10.08 23.40 10.09
C PHE A 453 11.04 24.55 10.35
N LEU A 454 11.09 25.01 11.60
CA LEU A 454 12.05 26.02 12.03
C LEU A 454 13.48 25.55 11.77
N GLU A 455 13.91 24.48 12.43
CA GLU A 455 15.30 24.03 12.43
C GLU A 455 15.69 23.17 11.21
N LEU A 456 14.73 22.55 10.52
CA LEU A 456 15.00 21.67 9.37
C LEU A 456 14.84 22.35 8.01
N THR A 457 14.04 23.41 7.94
CA THR A 457 13.71 24.09 6.66
C THR A 457 14.19 25.53 6.67
N LEU A 458 13.82 26.30 7.69
CA LEU A 458 14.04 27.75 7.70
C LEU A 458 15.44 28.15 8.15
N TYR A 459 16.01 27.46 9.14
CA TYR A 459 17.29 27.81 9.76
C TYR A 459 18.42 26.79 9.49
N VAL A 460 18.17 25.72 8.74
CA VAL A 460 19.15 24.63 8.53
C VAL A 460 20.51 25.12 7.97
N ASP A 461 20.47 26.14 7.11
CA ASP A 461 21.67 26.74 6.50
C ASP A 461 22.30 27.85 7.38
N GLY A 462 21.83 28.04 8.62
CA GLY A 462 22.37 29.00 9.59
C GLY A 462 22.03 30.47 9.33
N GLN A 463 21.16 30.74 8.35
CA GLN A 463 20.78 32.09 7.92
C GLN A 463 19.47 32.54 8.57
N VAL A 464 19.27 33.87 8.62
CA VAL A 464 18.02 34.47 9.09
C VAL A 464 16.91 34.14 8.11
N ALA A 465 15.85 33.49 8.59
CA ALA A 465 14.70 33.15 7.78
C ALA A 465 13.90 34.40 7.38
N ASP A 466 13.52 34.49 6.10
CA ASP A 466 12.60 35.52 5.62
C ASP A 466 11.15 35.08 5.87
N PHE A 467 10.42 35.88 6.65
CA PHE A 467 9.00 35.68 6.94
C PHE A 467 8.08 36.61 6.13
N SER A 468 8.61 37.42 5.20
CA SER A 468 7.85 38.42 4.44
C SER A 468 6.67 37.84 3.65
N SER A 469 6.80 36.59 3.19
CA SER A 469 5.75 35.88 2.45
C SER A 469 4.73 35.14 3.33
N PHE A 470 4.93 35.10 4.65
CA PHE A 470 4.04 34.39 5.56
C PHE A 470 2.81 35.24 5.88
N THR A 471 1.68 34.57 5.97
CA THR A 471 0.43 35.18 6.40
C THR A 471 0.32 35.12 7.92
N THR A 472 -0.26 36.14 8.54
CA THR A 472 -0.57 36.12 9.97
C THR A 472 -1.93 35.43 10.19
N PRO A 473 -2.05 34.48 11.15
CA PRO A 473 -0.99 33.93 12.01
C PRO A 473 0.00 33.03 11.25
N ARG A 474 1.29 33.09 11.60
CA ARG A 474 2.29 32.22 10.98
C ARG A 474 2.09 30.79 11.47
N LEU A 475 1.99 29.85 10.54
CA LEU A 475 1.94 28.42 10.83
C LEU A 475 3.35 27.83 10.68
N LEU A 476 3.91 27.37 11.79
CA LEU A 476 5.27 26.86 11.87
C LEU A 476 5.27 25.48 12.55
N SER A 477 6.39 24.77 12.45
CA SER A 477 6.55 23.49 13.12
C SER A 477 7.97 23.26 13.61
N THR A 478 8.12 22.36 14.57
CA THR A 478 9.43 21.95 15.10
C THR A 478 9.37 20.55 15.69
N HIS A 479 10.53 19.91 15.77
CA HIS A 479 10.75 18.68 16.54
C HIS A 479 11.54 18.95 17.83
N LEU A 480 11.76 20.21 18.20
CA LEU A 480 12.51 20.55 19.39
C LEU A 480 11.78 20.17 20.68
N ARG A 481 12.57 19.84 21.70
CA ARG A 481 12.08 19.72 23.07
C ARG A 481 11.66 21.08 23.60
N PHE A 482 10.73 21.09 24.56
CA PHE A 482 10.19 22.32 25.14
C PHE A 482 11.29 23.24 25.69
N ALA A 483 12.25 22.66 26.43
CA ALA A 483 13.38 23.39 27.00
C ALA A 483 14.35 23.97 25.95
N SER A 484 14.32 23.46 24.71
CA SER A 484 15.16 23.89 23.60
C SER A 484 14.45 24.84 22.63
N LEU A 485 13.19 25.21 22.90
CA LEU A 485 12.51 26.24 22.11
C LEU A 485 13.20 27.61 22.26
N PRO A 486 13.21 28.46 21.21
CA PRO A 486 13.72 29.82 21.32
C PRO A 486 13.09 30.59 22.48
N LYS A 487 13.88 31.43 23.15
CA LYS A 487 13.41 32.19 24.32
C LYS A 487 12.21 33.09 23.99
N SER A 488 12.18 33.68 22.79
CA SER A 488 11.05 34.46 22.27
C SER A 488 9.73 33.67 22.26
N VAL A 489 9.73 32.36 21.97
CA VAL A 489 8.54 31.49 22.03
C VAL A 489 8.06 31.29 23.46
N GLN A 490 8.98 31.21 24.43
CA GLN A 490 8.62 31.05 25.83
C GLN A 490 7.99 32.34 26.39
N ASP A 491 8.47 33.50 25.94
CA ASP A 491 8.07 34.81 26.46
C ASP A 491 6.85 35.41 25.74
N SER A 492 6.52 34.94 24.53
CA SER A 492 5.34 35.39 23.76
C SER A 492 4.04 34.67 24.15
N LYS A 493 2.92 35.07 23.53
CA LYS A 493 1.63 34.33 23.59
C LYS A 493 1.45 33.26 22.52
N THR A 494 2.52 32.94 21.77
CA THR A 494 2.52 31.92 20.72
C THR A 494 1.87 30.62 21.20
N LYS A 495 0.94 30.09 20.40
CA LYS A 495 0.23 28.84 20.70
C LYS A 495 1.07 27.64 20.25
N LEU A 496 1.25 26.67 21.14
CA LEU A 496 1.93 25.41 20.87
C LEU A 496 0.91 24.28 20.76
N VAL A 497 0.93 23.54 19.65
CA VAL A 497 0.09 22.34 19.47
C VAL A 497 1.00 21.12 19.42
N TYR A 498 1.02 20.36 20.50
CA TYR A 498 1.80 19.13 20.63
C TYR A 498 1.00 17.90 20.20
N LEU A 499 1.57 17.07 19.34
CA LEU A 499 0.99 15.78 18.96
C LEU A 499 1.85 14.60 19.41
N CYS A 500 1.28 13.86 20.34
CA CYS A 500 1.77 12.60 20.84
C CYS A 500 1.17 11.44 20.05
N ARG A 501 1.92 10.36 19.88
CA ARG A 501 1.47 9.10 19.30
C ARG A 501 2.07 7.96 20.09
N ASN A 502 1.42 6.79 20.07
CA ASN A 502 1.97 5.60 20.68
C ASN A 502 3.45 5.39 20.29
N PRO A 503 4.38 5.25 21.26
CA PRO A 503 5.81 5.13 20.98
C PRO A 503 6.16 3.92 20.10
N LYS A 504 5.38 2.83 20.15
CA LYS A 504 5.59 1.64 19.33
C LYS A 504 5.34 1.94 17.85
N ASP A 505 4.22 2.57 17.52
CA ASP A 505 3.89 3.00 16.15
C ASP A 505 4.85 4.09 15.66
N THR A 506 5.23 5.01 16.55
CA THR A 506 6.21 6.06 16.24
C THR A 506 7.55 5.46 15.86
N PHE A 507 8.04 4.47 16.62
CA PHE A 507 9.27 3.76 16.32
C PHE A 507 9.23 3.06 14.95
N ILE A 508 8.16 2.31 14.64
CA ILE A 508 8.05 1.62 13.34
C ILE A 508 8.03 2.62 12.19
N SER A 509 7.28 3.71 12.32
CA SER A 509 7.24 4.75 11.29
C SER A 509 8.62 5.41 11.11
N MET A 510 9.36 5.63 12.19
CA MET A 510 10.73 6.15 12.17
C MET A 510 11.73 5.19 11.54
N TRP A 511 11.63 3.89 11.85
CA TRP A 511 12.48 2.87 11.27
C TRP A 511 12.32 2.79 9.74
N HIS A 512 11.07 2.73 9.25
CA HIS A 512 10.80 2.74 7.81
C HIS A 512 11.28 4.01 7.13
N PHE A 513 11.00 5.17 7.73
CA PHE A 513 11.43 6.46 7.20
C PHE A 513 12.97 6.57 7.13
N ALA A 514 13.68 6.15 8.17
CA ALA A 514 15.14 6.14 8.18
C ALA A 514 15.73 5.23 7.09
N ASN A 515 15.14 4.05 6.87
CA ASN A 515 15.58 3.14 5.81
C ASN A 515 15.27 3.68 4.39
N ASN A 516 14.21 4.47 4.22
CA ASN A 516 13.90 5.12 2.94
C ASN A 516 14.85 6.28 2.62
N LEU A 517 15.36 7.00 3.64
CA LEU A 517 16.26 8.15 3.45
C LEU A 517 17.75 7.79 3.36
N ARG A 518 18.13 6.56 3.74
CA ARG A 518 19.53 6.14 3.66
C ARG A 518 19.98 5.95 2.22
N LEU A 519 21.12 6.54 1.87
CA LEU A 519 21.79 6.33 0.58
C LEU A 519 22.16 4.85 0.42
N HIS A 520 21.95 4.33 -0.80
CA HIS A 520 22.07 2.93 -1.24
C HIS A 520 23.41 2.20 -0.96
N HIS A 521 24.35 2.81 -0.24
CA HIS A 521 25.68 2.28 0.07
C HIS A 521 25.92 1.96 1.56
N LYS A 522 24.90 2.09 2.42
CA LYS A 522 24.97 1.69 3.84
C LYS A 522 23.91 0.63 4.14
N ASP A 523 24.29 -0.44 4.84
CA ASP A 523 23.40 -1.53 5.25
C ASP A 523 22.07 -1.02 5.84
N THR A 524 20.97 -1.72 5.54
CA THR A 524 19.66 -1.41 6.13
C THR A 524 19.72 -1.54 7.65
N ASN A 525 19.04 -0.65 8.38
CA ASN A 525 18.99 -0.79 9.83
C ASN A 525 18.15 -2.03 10.17
N SER A 526 18.77 -3.06 10.74
CA SER A 526 18.04 -4.18 11.35
C SER A 526 17.17 -3.64 12.48
N ILE A 527 15.90 -4.06 12.52
CA ILE A 527 14.93 -3.58 13.52
C ILE A 527 15.44 -3.76 14.96
N GLY A 528 16.03 -4.91 15.31
CA GLY A 528 16.52 -5.20 16.67
C GLY A 528 17.58 -4.20 17.14
N LYS A 529 18.60 -3.93 16.32
CA LYS A 529 19.68 -2.99 16.66
C LYS A 529 19.17 -1.57 16.92
N VAL A 530 18.28 -1.06 16.08
CA VAL A 530 17.75 0.29 16.27
C VAL A 530 16.70 0.35 17.37
N PHE A 531 15.99 -0.76 17.62
CA PHE A 531 15.06 -0.86 18.74
C PHE A 531 15.77 -0.69 20.08
N ASP A 532 16.92 -1.33 20.28
CA ASP A 532 17.70 -1.14 21.51
C ASP A 532 18.18 0.30 21.69
N LEU A 533 18.64 0.95 20.61
CA LEU A 533 18.99 2.37 20.64
C LEU A 533 17.77 3.23 21.01
N PHE A 534 16.57 2.90 20.52
CA PHE A 534 15.34 3.63 20.84
C PHE A 534 15.01 3.54 22.32
N CYS A 535 15.07 2.31 22.86
CA CYS A 535 14.85 2.02 24.26
C CYS A 535 15.84 2.75 25.17
N ASN A 536 17.07 2.95 24.69
CA ASN A 536 18.10 3.72 25.39
C ASN A 536 17.98 5.24 25.17
N GLY A 537 16.98 5.70 24.41
CA GLY A 537 16.74 7.11 24.14
C GLY A 537 17.59 7.71 23.01
N VAL A 538 18.40 6.88 22.34
CA VAL A 538 19.34 7.26 21.28
C VAL A 538 18.62 7.19 19.93
N SER A 539 17.81 8.21 19.65
CA SER A 539 17.13 8.45 18.37
C SER A 539 17.10 9.94 18.08
N VAL A 540 16.93 10.35 16.83
CA VAL A 540 16.85 11.79 16.49
C VAL A 540 15.67 12.46 17.25
N TYR A 541 15.96 13.54 17.97
CA TYR A 541 15.14 14.23 18.98
C TYR A 541 14.71 13.39 20.20
N GLY A 542 15.24 12.18 20.33
CA GLY A 542 15.10 11.36 21.53
C GLY A 542 15.95 11.87 22.69
N PRO A 543 15.70 11.41 23.92
CA PRO A 543 14.73 10.37 24.28
C PRO A 543 13.26 10.80 24.17
N PHE A 544 12.41 9.91 23.65
CA PHE A 544 11.00 10.26 23.40
C PHE A 544 10.22 10.55 24.68
N TRP A 545 10.57 9.92 25.81
CA TRP A 545 9.84 10.12 27.06
C TRP A 545 10.03 11.53 27.61
N ASP A 546 11.27 12.06 27.62
CA ASP A 546 11.52 13.45 28.06
C ASP A 546 10.82 14.42 27.11
N HIS A 547 10.92 14.17 25.80
CA HIS A 547 10.25 14.98 24.80
C HIS A 547 8.73 15.04 25.01
N VAL A 548 8.07 13.92 25.32
CA VAL A 548 6.62 13.90 25.56
C VAL A 548 6.26 14.52 26.91
N LEU A 549 6.99 14.17 27.97
CA LEU A 549 6.70 14.60 29.34
C LEU A 549 6.85 16.11 29.52
N ASP A 550 7.83 16.73 28.86
CA ASP A 550 8.03 18.18 28.91
C ASP A 550 6.79 18.93 28.40
N TYR A 551 6.26 18.53 27.24
CA TYR A 551 5.06 19.16 26.67
C TYR A 551 3.78 18.76 27.40
N TRP A 552 3.71 17.53 27.93
CA TRP A 552 2.60 17.12 28.78
C TRP A 552 2.50 18.00 30.03
N LYS A 553 3.62 18.18 30.74
CA LYS A 553 3.71 19.08 31.89
C LYS A 553 3.35 20.51 31.53
N ALA A 554 3.92 21.05 30.45
CA ALA A 554 3.63 22.40 29.98
C ALA A 554 2.15 22.60 29.61
N SER A 555 1.48 21.58 29.08
CA SER A 555 0.04 21.63 28.78
C SER A 555 -0.85 21.69 30.01
N ILE A 556 -0.41 21.10 31.11
CA ILE A 556 -1.12 21.17 32.40
C ILE A 556 -0.86 22.53 33.07
N GLU A 557 0.39 23.00 33.06
CA GLU A 557 0.79 24.26 33.70
C GLU A 557 0.26 25.50 32.97
N ASN A 558 0.17 25.44 31.63
CA ASN A 558 -0.30 26.55 30.82
C ASN A 558 -1.19 26.08 29.65
N PRO A 559 -2.43 25.64 29.94
CA PRO A 559 -3.35 25.08 28.95
C PRO A 559 -3.81 26.09 27.90
N ASN A 560 -3.67 27.39 28.16
CA ASN A 560 -3.97 28.45 27.19
C ASN A 560 -2.85 28.64 26.16
N LYS A 561 -1.65 28.14 26.45
CA LYS A 561 -0.47 28.24 25.58
C LYS A 561 -0.10 26.92 24.91
N VAL A 562 -0.31 25.79 25.58
CA VAL A 562 0.09 24.47 25.08
C VAL A 562 -1.11 23.52 25.04
N LEU A 563 -1.50 23.10 23.83
CA LEU A 563 -2.48 22.06 23.61
C LEU A 563 -1.78 20.73 23.36
N PHE A 564 -2.14 19.72 24.15
CA PHE A 564 -1.65 18.35 23.96
C PHE A 564 -2.75 17.47 23.34
N LEU A 565 -2.41 16.86 22.20
CA LEU A 565 -3.28 15.96 21.44
C LEU A 565 -2.65 14.57 21.31
N MET A 566 -3.49 13.54 21.30
CA MET A 566 -3.09 12.17 20.97
C MET A 566 -3.53 11.83 19.54
N TYR A 567 -2.62 11.29 18.73
CA TYR A 567 -2.90 10.86 17.36
C TYR A 567 -4.05 9.87 17.31
N GLU A 568 -4.09 8.94 18.27
CA GLU A 568 -5.11 7.93 18.42
C GLU A 568 -6.50 8.54 18.70
N GLU A 569 -6.59 9.58 19.52
CA GLU A 569 -7.84 10.29 19.81
C GLU A 569 -8.34 11.08 18.59
N ILE A 570 -7.43 11.70 17.82
CA ILE A 570 -7.81 12.38 16.57
C ILE A 570 -8.34 11.36 15.56
N LYS A 571 -7.77 10.16 15.51
CA LYS A 571 -8.24 9.08 14.63
C LYS A 571 -9.59 8.52 15.07
N GLU A 572 -9.80 8.36 16.37
CA GLU A 572 -11.03 7.81 16.92
C GLU A 572 -12.19 8.82 16.83
N GLN A 573 -11.93 10.09 17.18
CA GLN A 573 -12.94 11.14 17.24
C GLN A 573 -12.46 12.42 16.54
N PRO A 574 -12.25 12.38 15.20
CA PRO A 574 -11.65 13.48 14.45
C PRO A 574 -12.44 14.79 14.55
N ASN A 575 -13.78 14.71 14.50
CA ASN A 575 -14.67 15.86 14.61
C ASN A 575 -14.57 16.57 15.97
N ILE A 576 -14.41 15.81 17.06
CA ILE A 576 -14.29 16.39 18.41
C ILE A 576 -12.92 17.04 18.57
N GLN A 577 -11.86 16.34 18.17
CA GLN A 577 -10.50 16.85 18.35
C GLN A 577 -10.21 18.08 17.47
N ILE A 578 -10.76 18.15 16.25
CA ILE A 578 -10.57 19.31 15.39
C ILE A 578 -11.32 20.55 15.90
N LYS A 579 -12.51 20.37 16.49
CA LYS A 579 -13.23 21.48 17.16
C LYS A 579 -12.49 21.97 18.40
N ARG A 580 -11.99 21.04 19.22
CA ARG A 580 -11.12 21.37 20.37
C ARG A 580 -9.86 22.13 19.95
N LEU A 581 -9.24 21.74 18.83
CA LEU A 581 -8.11 22.48 18.25
C LEU A 581 -8.55 23.88 17.81
N ALA A 582 -9.69 24.02 17.14
CA ALA A 582 -10.22 25.31 16.70
C ALA A 582 -10.51 26.27 17.87
N GLU A 583 -11.09 25.75 18.96
CA GLU A 583 -11.32 26.50 20.19
C GLU A 583 -10.03 26.99 20.84
N PHE A 584 -9.03 26.11 20.98
CA PHE A 584 -7.72 26.47 21.55
C PHE A 584 -6.99 27.55 20.73
N LEU A 585 -7.13 27.49 19.40
CA LEU A 585 -6.58 28.46 18.46
C LEU A 585 -7.44 29.73 18.32
N GLU A 586 -8.50 29.87 19.14
CA GLU A 586 -9.38 31.05 19.17
C GLU A 586 -10.06 31.33 17.81
N CYS A 587 -10.29 30.28 17.02
CA CYS A 587 -11.01 30.33 15.76
C CYS A 587 -12.06 29.20 15.69
N PRO A 588 -13.01 29.13 16.64
CA PRO A 588 -14.01 28.08 16.68
C PRO A 588 -14.86 28.05 15.40
N PHE A 589 -15.43 26.89 15.09
CA PHE A 589 -16.39 26.78 14.00
C PHE A 589 -17.70 27.46 14.41
N SER A 590 -18.27 28.25 13.49
CA SER A 590 -19.62 28.78 13.65
C SER A 590 -20.66 27.68 13.45
N ILE A 591 -21.85 27.85 14.05
CA ILE A 591 -23.01 26.96 13.83
C ILE A 591 -23.31 26.78 12.33
N LYS A 592 -23.10 27.84 11.53
CA LYS A 592 -23.26 27.78 10.07
C LYS A 592 -22.21 26.88 9.42
N GLU A 593 -20.93 27.02 9.78
CA GLU A 593 -19.86 26.15 9.26
C GLU A 593 -20.10 24.69 9.61
N GLU A 594 -20.55 24.42 10.84
CA GLU A 594 -20.89 23.06 11.27
C GLU A 594 -22.07 22.49 10.47
N ASN A 595 -23.17 23.24 10.35
CA ASN A 595 -24.34 22.81 9.58
C ASN A 595 -24.05 22.66 8.08
N CYS A 596 -23.08 23.41 7.56
CA CYS A 596 -22.62 23.29 6.17
C CYS A 596 -21.58 22.18 5.96
N GLY A 597 -21.21 21.41 7.00
CA GLY A 597 -20.28 20.29 6.87
C GLY A 597 -18.82 20.71 6.66
N VAL A 598 -18.43 21.94 7.01
CA VAL A 598 -17.05 22.44 6.82
C VAL A 598 -16.05 21.58 7.58
N VAL A 599 -16.41 21.12 8.78
CA VAL A 599 -15.54 20.26 9.61
C VAL A 599 -15.24 18.94 8.90
N ASP A 600 -16.28 18.25 8.43
CA ASP A 600 -16.15 16.97 7.73
C ASP A 600 -15.35 17.13 6.43
N GLU A 601 -15.49 18.28 5.77
CA GLU A 601 -14.81 18.58 4.51
C GLU A 601 -13.31 18.85 4.71
N ILE A 602 -12.91 19.52 5.81
CA ILE A 602 -11.49 19.61 6.21
C ILE A 602 -10.92 18.22 6.46
N LEU A 603 -11.65 17.38 7.22
CA LEU A 603 -11.22 16.02 7.56
C LEU A 603 -11.08 15.15 6.30
N ARG A 604 -12.02 15.28 5.34
CA ARG A 604 -11.99 14.57 4.06
C ARG A 604 -10.78 15.00 3.23
N MET A 605 -10.57 16.30 3.05
CA MET A 605 -9.45 16.85 2.28
C MET A 605 -8.10 16.47 2.90
N CYS A 606 -7.99 16.53 4.23
CA CYS A 606 -6.76 16.20 4.96
C CYS A 606 -6.61 14.70 5.24
N SER A 607 -7.52 13.85 4.77
CA SER A 607 -7.46 12.41 5.02
C SER A 607 -6.20 11.80 4.40
N PHE A 608 -5.68 10.75 5.03
CA PHE A 608 -4.52 10.01 4.51
C PHE A 608 -4.74 9.57 3.06
N LYS A 609 -5.94 9.03 2.76
CA LYS A 609 -6.33 8.60 1.41
C LYS A 609 -6.30 9.76 0.41
N ASN A 610 -6.78 10.94 0.76
CA ASN A 610 -6.76 12.06 -0.17
C ASN A 610 -5.32 12.57 -0.38
N LEU A 611 -4.64 12.92 0.71
CA LEU A 611 -3.29 13.50 0.63
C LEU A 611 -2.28 12.58 -0.06
N SER A 612 -2.31 11.27 0.22
CA SER A 612 -1.35 10.32 -0.39
C SER A 612 -1.56 10.11 -1.89
N ASN A 613 -2.74 10.41 -2.43
CA ASN A 613 -3.07 10.23 -3.85
C ASN A 613 -2.88 11.51 -4.68
N LEU A 614 -2.55 12.65 -4.07
CA LEU A 614 -2.29 13.89 -4.80
C LEU A 614 -0.97 13.80 -5.58
N GLU A 615 -0.97 14.34 -6.80
CA GLU A 615 0.21 14.33 -7.69
C GLU A 615 1.45 14.91 -6.99
N VAL A 616 1.32 16.08 -6.35
CA VAL A 616 2.40 16.72 -5.59
C VAL A 616 3.00 15.78 -4.52
N ASN A 617 2.22 14.88 -3.94
CA ASN A 617 2.65 13.97 -2.89
C ASN A 617 3.20 12.64 -3.40
N THR A 618 2.94 12.29 -4.67
CA THR A 618 3.42 11.04 -5.29
C THR A 618 4.73 11.25 -6.06
N THR A 619 4.90 12.41 -6.70
CA THR A 619 6.06 12.70 -7.57
C THR A 619 6.90 13.89 -7.10
N GLY A 620 6.36 14.76 -6.24
CA GLY A 620 7.03 15.97 -5.78
C GLY A 620 8.19 15.71 -4.81
N LYS A 621 8.96 16.77 -4.56
CA LYS A 621 10.13 16.77 -3.67
C LYS A 621 10.15 18.05 -2.84
N LEU A 622 10.48 17.95 -1.56
CA LEU A 622 10.65 19.11 -0.68
C LEU A 622 11.93 19.87 -1.04
N SER A 623 11.97 21.17 -0.69
CA SER A 623 13.16 22.02 -0.84
C SER A 623 14.38 21.50 -0.05
N THR A 624 14.13 20.73 1.01
CA THR A 624 15.14 20.05 1.82
C THR A 624 15.69 18.78 1.16
N GLY A 625 15.04 18.22 0.14
CA GLY A 625 15.57 17.13 -0.66
C GLY A 625 14.86 15.77 -0.55
N GLU A 626 13.82 15.64 0.27
CA GLU A 626 13.03 14.41 0.38
C GLU A 626 11.98 14.31 -0.71
N GLU A 627 11.77 13.11 -1.26
CA GLU A 627 10.62 12.82 -2.10
C GLU A 627 9.34 12.83 -1.25
N ASN A 628 8.29 13.52 -1.68
CA ASN A 628 7.08 13.72 -0.89
C ASN A 628 6.39 12.39 -0.51
N LYS A 629 6.54 11.35 -1.34
CA LYS A 629 5.95 10.03 -1.10
C LYS A 629 6.47 9.34 0.17
N VAL A 630 7.67 9.69 0.65
CA VAL A 630 8.26 9.04 1.85
C VAL A 630 7.52 9.41 3.15
N PHE A 631 6.68 10.45 3.12
CA PHE A 631 5.85 10.84 4.25
C PHE A 631 4.54 10.04 4.36
N PHE A 632 4.15 9.32 3.29
CA PHE A 632 2.89 8.58 3.22
C PHE A 632 3.16 7.07 3.21
N GLN A 633 2.88 6.40 4.33
CA GLN A 633 3.09 4.95 4.47
C GLN A 633 1.76 4.19 4.64
N ARG A 634 1.28 4.00 5.88
CA ARG A 634 0.00 3.34 6.19
C ARG A 634 -1.01 4.30 6.82
N GLY A 635 -0.54 5.18 7.71
CA GLY A 635 -1.43 6.12 8.42
C GLY A 635 -2.39 5.44 9.40
N GLU A 636 -2.07 4.22 9.85
CA GLU A 636 -2.90 3.37 10.72
C GLU A 636 -2.37 3.31 12.16
N ILE A 637 -3.19 2.84 13.09
CA ILE A 637 -2.85 2.59 14.50
C ILE A 637 -2.61 1.09 14.67
N GLY A 638 -1.59 0.71 15.44
CA GLY A 638 -1.32 -0.68 15.78
C GLY A 638 -0.45 -1.42 14.76
N ASP A 639 0.19 -0.71 13.83
CA ASP A 639 1.06 -1.32 12.83
C ASP A 639 2.27 -2.00 13.49
N TRP A 640 2.68 -1.52 14.67
CA TRP A 640 3.70 -2.16 15.49
C TRP A 640 3.48 -3.66 15.73
N LYS A 641 2.23 -4.13 15.77
CA LYS A 641 1.90 -5.55 15.96
C LYS A 641 2.41 -6.44 14.83
N ASN A 642 2.61 -5.88 13.63
CA ASN A 642 3.12 -6.60 12.48
C ASN A 642 4.65 -6.75 12.49
N HIS A 643 5.34 -6.06 13.40
CA HIS A 643 6.79 -5.93 13.40
C HIS A 643 7.46 -6.30 14.72
N PHE A 644 6.79 -6.09 15.85
CA PHE A 644 7.36 -6.33 17.17
C PHE A 644 7.24 -7.80 17.54
N THR A 645 8.33 -8.34 18.10
CA THR A 645 8.23 -9.55 18.91
C THR A 645 7.55 -9.24 20.24
N THR A 646 7.06 -10.27 20.92
CA THR A 646 6.52 -10.13 22.28
C THR A 646 7.53 -9.45 23.21
N GLU A 647 8.80 -9.86 23.17
CA GLU A 647 9.88 -9.30 23.98
C GLU A 647 10.10 -7.80 23.73
N MET A 648 10.07 -7.35 22.46
CA MET A 648 10.17 -5.93 22.12
C MET A 648 8.98 -5.15 22.67
N SER A 649 7.77 -5.70 22.51
CA SER A 649 6.55 -5.09 23.03
C SER A 649 6.59 -4.91 24.54
N GLU A 650 7.01 -5.95 25.28
CA GLU A 650 7.16 -5.95 26.73
C GLU A 650 8.24 -4.99 27.21
N LYS A 651 9.42 -5.01 26.57
CA LYS A 651 10.53 -4.10 26.92
C LYS A 651 10.13 -2.63 26.78
N LEU A 652 9.46 -2.26 25.68
CA LEU A 652 9.04 -0.87 25.49
C LEU A 652 7.85 -0.50 26.39
N ASN A 653 6.92 -1.43 26.68
CA ASN A 653 5.88 -1.22 27.68
C ASN A 653 6.47 -0.91 29.05
N TYR A 654 7.44 -1.72 29.49
CA TYR A 654 8.14 -1.50 30.77
C TYR A 654 8.79 -0.10 30.82
N ILE A 655 9.46 0.32 29.74
CA ILE A 655 10.05 1.66 29.68
C ILE A 655 8.97 2.75 29.76
N ILE A 656 7.86 2.61 29.04
CA ILE A 656 6.75 3.58 29.08
C ILE A 656 6.17 3.63 30.49
N GLU A 657 5.89 2.49 31.11
CA GLU A 657 5.38 2.44 32.48
C GLU A 657 6.34 3.10 33.48
N GLN A 658 7.62 2.77 33.43
CA GLN A 658 8.63 3.33 34.34
C GLN A 658 8.83 4.84 34.13
N LYS A 659 8.94 5.30 32.88
CA LYS A 659 9.24 6.72 32.59
C LYS A 659 8.03 7.63 32.77
N PHE A 660 6.83 7.15 32.50
CA PHE A 660 5.61 7.94 32.59
C PHE A 660 4.86 7.75 33.92
N GLN A 661 5.38 6.92 34.83
CA GLN A 661 4.82 6.71 36.17
C GLN A 661 4.63 8.05 36.88
N GLY A 662 3.44 8.27 37.42
CA GLY A 662 3.11 9.50 38.17
C GLY A 662 2.85 10.74 37.31
N SER A 663 3.04 10.69 35.98
CA SER A 663 2.76 11.83 35.10
C SER A 663 1.26 12.07 34.86
N GLY A 664 0.43 11.04 35.04
CA GLY A 664 -0.99 11.05 34.67
C GLY A 664 -1.25 10.79 33.18
N LEU A 665 -0.22 10.81 32.32
CA LEU A 665 -0.34 10.45 30.90
C LEU A 665 -0.40 8.92 30.75
N LYS A 666 -1.40 8.43 30.01
CA LYS A 666 -1.59 7.01 29.72
C LYS A 666 -1.64 6.78 28.22
N PHE A 667 -0.99 5.72 27.77
CA PHE A 667 -1.10 5.23 26.40
C PHE A 667 -2.06 4.05 26.37
N SER A 668 -3.05 4.10 25.47
CA SER A 668 -3.90 2.94 25.19
C SER A 668 -3.07 1.91 24.42
N TYR A 669 -2.72 0.81 25.09
CA TYR A 669 -2.07 -0.34 24.47
C TYR A 669 -3.12 -1.20 23.78
N ILE A 670 -3.65 -0.74 22.64
CA ILE A 670 -4.59 -1.55 21.85
C ILE A 670 -3.85 -2.67 21.16
#